data_AF-F4GDC0-F1
#
_entry.id   AF-F4GDC0-F1
#
_cell.length_a   1.000
_cell.length_b   1.000
_cell.length_c   1.000
_cell.angle_alpha   90.00
_cell.angle_beta   90.00
_cell.angle_gamma   90.00
#
_symmetry.space_group_name_H-M   'P 1'
#
loop_
_entity.id
_entity.type
_entity.pdbx_description
1 polymer ?
#
loop_
_entity_poly.entity_id
_entity_poly.type
_entity_poly.pdbx_seq_one_letter_code
_entity_poly.pdbx_strand_id
1 'polypeptide(L)'
;MLQFQGKTIDTAIFDMDGTMFDTERLRFQTLSQASEELFGKPFTEPVLLGSLGLSATKAEALAKQHYGQDFPYAAIRRRADELELAHVRTQGVPIKPGLLPVLERLRKSGLKMAVATSSRRAIAEEYLINANIYKYFDLCVCGDEVVQGKPHPEIFVRAAEALNSQPAQCLMFEDSENGVRSAADAGGVVILVEDIQMPPPAVARRAFGVYGGLSEFLQDLAACTPKMSMPAVTEPFPQAVNLLKAGIHGFGAMGGGYLAQVFSHWDGYTRPCEIIASTGNALLREAIDAFGKFSVRYGSLAFDQTIEQLRVIDAADTDAVAGMYRDCEIVALCVPEQAVAAQAGVIAQGLAERFAAHGRELTVLVVLNKVGGAEFVRAQVEAALLQRVASKVCQRILERTSFSETVVTRIVSKLTEDALVRQLRIKSELYKKNVVAVRESSPHVGDWAEALPGDTAEVVAPHVSTLRDAGEPASALAPLHLILFNSETDMPLYVQQGSDLLEHLRQIDTVADIAVIQLLKNRLWNGTHAIVAWYAALLGYPSIGHAMGDARVQALMDQLLDAELAPALAAQFPELRTRLAEFIATFRNRCAHAFKDPCERVGRDPLRKLQRGERVLGSLAMAAAQGVAAPALAFGAALAVHYALHHPPAAEEDECRTIRALYARREALQDVLAWRGEYHGAPFDGLDPVADAALLAAVQLPFDGLQAGGLDYCWESAAEAGVG
;
A
#
# COMPACT_ATOMS: atom_id res chain seq x y z
N MET A 1 14.35 9.08 11.94
CA MET A 1 15.76 9.43 11.68
C MET A 1 16.66 8.38 12.32
N LEU A 2 17.58 7.83 11.55
CA LEU A 2 18.56 6.82 11.95
C LEU A 2 19.87 7.52 12.36
N GLN A 3 20.51 7.05 13.44
CA GLN A 3 21.86 7.49 13.79
C GLN A 3 22.88 6.51 13.20
N PHE A 4 23.45 6.84 12.03
CA PHE A 4 24.42 6.00 11.33
C PHE A 4 25.82 6.55 11.56
N GLN A 5 26.62 5.88 12.39
CA GLN A 5 28.02 6.22 12.68
C GLN A 5 28.26 7.72 12.99
N GLY A 6 27.38 8.31 13.80
CA GLY A 6 27.46 9.73 14.21
C GLY A 6 26.84 10.73 13.22
N LYS A 7 26.17 10.24 12.17
CA LYS A 7 25.35 11.05 11.25
C LYS A 7 23.86 10.81 11.50
N THR A 8 23.08 11.87 11.51
CA THR A 8 21.62 11.79 11.50
C THR A 8 21.15 11.62 10.05
N ILE A 9 20.59 10.46 9.74
CA ILE A 9 20.11 10.09 8.40
C ILE A 9 18.59 9.98 8.41
N ASP A 10 17.93 10.51 7.39
CA ASP A 10 16.49 10.38 7.19
C ASP A 10 16.10 9.85 5.80
N THR A 11 17.05 9.78 4.87
CA THR A 11 16.82 9.31 3.51
C THR A 11 17.98 8.49 2.95
N ALA A 12 17.67 7.67 1.96
CA ALA A 12 18.65 6.90 1.20
C ALA A 12 18.37 6.98 -0.31
N ILE A 13 19.37 7.39 -1.08
CA ILE A 13 19.30 7.59 -2.52
C ILE A 13 20.25 6.59 -3.17
N PHE A 14 19.73 5.77 -4.08
CA PHE A 14 20.49 4.71 -4.72
C PHE A 14 20.73 5.02 -6.19
N ASP A 15 21.97 4.92 -6.64
CA ASP A 15 22.19 4.63 -8.06
C ASP A 15 21.68 3.22 -8.40
N MET A 16 21.42 2.96 -9.68
CA MET A 16 20.83 1.71 -10.16
C MET A 16 21.84 0.75 -10.75
N ASP A 17 22.60 1.18 -11.75
CA ASP A 17 23.41 0.31 -12.62
C ASP A 17 24.79 0.14 -12.00
N GLY A 18 25.17 -1.07 -11.62
CA GLY A 18 26.42 -1.32 -10.88
C GLY A 18 26.27 -1.17 -9.36
N THR A 19 25.24 -0.47 -8.87
CA THR A 19 24.95 -0.35 -7.42
C THR A 19 23.85 -1.30 -6.95
N MET A 20 22.68 -1.29 -7.59
CA MET A 20 21.55 -2.16 -7.23
C MET A 20 21.48 -3.42 -8.09
N PHE A 21 21.80 -3.27 -9.38
CA PHE A 21 21.75 -4.36 -10.33
C PHE A 21 23.13 -4.61 -10.94
N ASP A 22 23.44 -5.88 -11.20
CA ASP A 22 24.66 -6.30 -11.90
C ASP A 22 24.47 -6.18 -13.43
N THR A 23 23.96 -5.02 -13.86
CA THR A 23 23.58 -4.74 -15.25
C THR A 23 24.78 -4.50 -16.13
N GLU A 24 25.88 -3.99 -15.60
CA GLU A 24 27.13 -3.78 -16.36
C GLU A 24 27.74 -5.11 -16.85
N ARG A 25 27.69 -6.18 -16.03
CA ARG A 25 28.12 -7.51 -16.48
C ARG A 25 27.19 -8.10 -17.54
N LEU A 26 25.88 -7.93 -17.36
CA LEU A 26 24.91 -8.33 -18.38
C LEU A 26 25.15 -7.56 -19.69
N ARG A 27 25.44 -6.26 -19.59
CA ARG A 27 25.74 -5.39 -20.73
C ARG A 27 27.01 -5.81 -21.46
N PHE A 28 28.05 -6.20 -20.75
CA PHE A 28 29.28 -6.74 -21.34
C PHE A 28 29.01 -8.02 -22.12
N GLN A 29 28.18 -8.92 -21.55
CA GLN A 29 27.79 -10.16 -22.20
C GLN A 29 26.98 -9.88 -23.48
N THR A 30 25.97 -9.01 -23.42
CA THR A 30 25.09 -8.73 -24.56
C THR A 30 25.81 -7.95 -25.66
N LEU A 31 26.70 -7.01 -25.32
CA LEU A 31 27.57 -6.33 -26.29
C LEU A 31 28.52 -7.30 -26.97
N SER A 32 29.16 -8.19 -26.21
CA SER A 32 30.07 -9.21 -26.77
C SER A 32 29.33 -10.16 -27.70
N GLN A 33 28.16 -10.65 -27.29
CA GLN A 33 27.32 -11.51 -28.10
C GLN A 33 26.84 -10.79 -29.38
N ALA A 34 26.33 -9.57 -29.27
CA ALA A 34 25.87 -8.80 -30.41
C ALA A 34 27.00 -8.47 -31.40
N SER A 35 28.21 -8.22 -30.90
CA SER A 35 29.41 -8.01 -31.73
C SER A 35 29.81 -9.29 -32.45
N GLU A 36 29.77 -10.44 -31.78
CA GLU A 36 29.99 -11.74 -32.42
C GLU A 36 28.95 -11.99 -33.54
N GLU A 37 27.67 -11.76 -33.25
CA GLU A 37 26.57 -11.96 -34.20
C GLU A 37 26.69 -11.08 -35.46
N LEU A 38 27.08 -9.81 -35.31
CA LEU A 38 27.02 -8.81 -36.39
C LEU A 38 28.37 -8.48 -37.03
N PHE A 39 29.47 -8.70 -36.32
CA PHE A 39 30.83 -8.37 -36.75
C PHE A 39 31.77 -9.58 -36.75
N GLY A 40 31.32 -10.74 -36.25
CA GLY A 40 32.08 -12.00 -36.25
C GLY A 40 33.24 -12.04 -35.26
N LYS A 41 33.30 -11.07 -34.32
CA LYS A 41 34.26 -11.03 -33.22
C LYS A 41 33.60 -10.43 -31.99
N PRO A 42 33.88 -10.92 -30.77
CA PRO A 42 33.33 -10.33 -29.57
C PRO A 42 34.09 -9.05 -29.22
N PHE A 43 33.48 -8.21 -28.39
CA PHE A 43 34.23 -7.14 -27.75
C PHE A 43 35.37 -7.73 -26.89
N THR A 44 36.50 -7.03 -26.86
CA THR A 44 37.62 -7.35 -25.99
C THR A 44 37.39 -6.72 -24.64
N GLU A 45 37.85 -7.40 -23.59
CA GLU A 45 37.75 -6.93 -22.22
C GLU A 45 38.29 -5.49 -22.01
N PRO A 46 39.45 -5.07 -22.60
CA PRO A 46 39.92 -3.69 -22.47
C PRO A 46 38.97 -2.65 -23.06
N VAL A 47 38.26 -2.96 -24.15
CA VAL A 47 37.30 -2.03 -24.75
C VAL A 47 36.02 -1.95 -23.91
N LEU A 48 35.54 -3.08 -23.38
CA LEU A 48 34.38 -3.11 -22.48
C LEU A 48 34.67 -2.32 -21.20
N LEU A 49 35.80 -2.61 -20.54
CA LEU A 49 36.25 -1.88 -19.34
C LEU A 49 36.45 -0.39 -19.63
N GLY A 50 37.09 -0.04 -20.75
CA GLY A 50 37.28 1.35 -21.14
C GLY A 50 35.99 2.09 -21.51
N SER A 51 34.88 1.37 -21.74
CA SER A 51 33.57 1.94 -22.06
C SER A 51 32.73 2.25 -20.82
N LEU A 52 33.10 1.74 -19.64
CA LEU A 52 32.36 1.96 -18.39
C LEU A 52 32.26 3.45 -18.07
N GLY A 53 31.04 3.91 -17.75
CA GLY A 53 30.77 5.30 -17.40
C GLY A 53 30.94 6.32 -18.55
N LEU A 54 31.17 5.88 -19.80
CA LEU A 54 31.20 6.75 -20.97
C LEU A 54 29.81 6.99 -21.56
N SER A 55 29.62 8.16 -22.16
CA SER A 55 28.43 8.39 -23.00
C SER A 55 28.46 7.49 -24.23
N ALA A 56 27.29 7.22 -24.81
CA ALA A 56 27.16 6.41 -26.02
C ALA A 56 28.10 6.83 -27.15
N THR A 57 28.24 8.14 -27.36
CA THR A 57 29.12 8.73 -28.37
C THR A 57 30.60 8.48 -28.08
N LYS A 58 31.01 8.56 -26.81
CA LYS A 58 32.40 8.32 -26.41
C LYS A 58 32.75 6.83 -26.47
N ALA A 59 31.84 5.95 -26.08
CA ALA A 59 31.99 4.51 -26.19
C ALA A 59 32.08 4.06 -27.67
N GLU A 60 31.28 4.67 -28.56
CA GLU A 60 31.40 4.45 -30.00
C GLU A 60 32.76 4.85 -30.55
N ALA A 61 33.26 6.03 -30.16
CA ALA A 61 34.58 6.51 -30.58
C ALA A 61 35.70 5.57 -30.13
N LEU A 62 35.65 5.08 -28.88
CA LEU A 62 36.59 4.10 -28.34
C LEU A 62 36.55 2.78 -29.12
N ALA A 63 35.35 2.26 -29.42
CA ALA A 63 35.19 1.04 -30.19
C ALA A 63 35.75 1.19 -31.62
N LYS A 64 35.47 2.30 -32.30
CA LYS A 64 36.02 2.60 -33.64
C LYS A 64 37.54 2.77 -33.63
N GLN A 65 38.10 3.34 -32.57
CA GLN A 65 39.55 3.45 -32.40
C GLN A 65 40.21 2.06 -32.32
N HIS A 66 39.54 1.08 -31.71
CA HIS A 66 40.08 -0.25 -31.51
C HIS A 66 39.83 -1.21 -32.69
N TYR A 67 38.63 -1.17 -33.28
CA TYR A 67 38.19 -2.13 -34.31
C TYR A 67 38.17 -1.57 -35.73
N GLY A 68 38.44 -0.27 -35.90
CA GLY A 68 38.39 0.43 -37.19
C GLY A 68 37.14 1.29 -37.36
N GLN A 69 37.21 2.26 -38.29
CA GLN A 69 36.15 3.26 -38.48
C GLN A 69 34.83 2.67 -38.98
N ASP A 70 34.90 1.54 -39.69
CA ASP A 70 33.73 0.83 -40.23
C ASP A 70 33.05 -0.07 -39.18
N PHE A 71 33.51 -0.05 -37.91
CA PHE A 71 32.91 -0.87 -36.85
C PHE A 71 31.44 -0.48 -36.61
N PRO A 72 30.49 -1.43 -36.73
CA PRO A 72 29.05 -1.13 -36.72
C PRO A 72 28.48 -1.00 -35.30
N TYR A 73 29.11 -0.15 -34.46
CA TYR A 73 28.79 0.00 -33.04
C TYR A 73 27.30 0.28 -32.78
N ALA A 74 26.68 1.17 -33.56
CA ALA A 74 25.27 1.52 -33.37
C ALA A 74 24.32 0.33 -33.59
N ALA A 75 24.63 -0.55 -34.55
CA ALA A 75 23.84 -1.76 -34.81
C ALA A 75 24.06 -2.81 -33.71
N ILE A 76 25.32 -2.99 -33.29
CA ILE A 76 25.69 -3.88 -32.18
C ILE A 76 25.00 -3.45 -30.88
N ARG A 77 25.03 -2.15 -30.56
CA ARG A 77 24.37 -1.61 -29.37
C ARG A 77 22.87 -1.85 -29.39
N ARG A 78 22.20 -1.61 -30.51
CA ARG A 78 20.76 -1.89 -30.65
C ARG A 78 20.46 -3.37 -30.43
N ARG A 79 21.27 -4.25 -31.00
CA ARG A 79 21.14 -5.69 -30.81
C ARG A 79 21.40 -6.12 -29.36
N ALA A 80 22.38 -5.51 -28.71
CA ALA A 80 22.65 -5.72 -27.29
C ALA A 80 21.49 -5.27 -26.40
N ASP A 81 20.86 -4.12 -26.69
CA ASP A 81 19.64 -3.66 -26.00
C ASP A 81 18.49 -4.69 -26.13
N GLU A 82 18.30 -5.28 -27.31
CA GLU A 82 17.30 -6.34 -27.54
C GLU A 82 17.59 -7.61 -26.73
N LEU A 83 18.85 -8.05 -26.72
CA LEU A 83 19.30 -9.24 -25.98
C LEU A 83 19.17 -9.04 -24.47
N GLU A 84 19.51 -7.85 -23.98
CA GLU A 84 19.39 -7.46 -22.58
C GLU A 84 17.94 -7.44 -22.13
N LEU A 85 17.04 -6.84 -22.93
CA LEU A 85 15.61 -6.84 -22.66
C LEU A 85 15.02 -8.26 -22.69
N ALA A 86 15.46 -9.11 -23.62
CA ALA A 86 15.06 -10.51 -23.68
C ALA A 86 15.55 -11.29 -22.45
N HIS A 87 16.78 -11.04 -21.99
CA HIS A 87 17.31 -11.61 -20.76
C HIS A 87 16.47 -11.19 -19.55
N VAL A 88 16.23 -9.90 -19.36
CA VAL A 88 15.42 -9.38 -18.24
C VAL A 88 14.01 -9.99 -18.24
N ARG A 89 13.39 -10.13 -19.41
CA ARG A 89 12.04 -10.72 -19.54
C ARG A 89 11.98 -12.22 -19.25
N THR A 90 13.08 -12.95 -19.46
CA THR A 90 13.11 -14.42 -19.35
C THR A 90 13.76 -14.92 -18.06
N GLN A 91 14.79 -14.23 -17.58
CA GLN A 91 15.60 -14.61 -16.41
C GLN A 91 15.41 -13.65 -15.22
N GLY A 92 14.79 -12.48 -15.43
CA GLY A 92 14.67 -11.43 -14.42
C GLY A 92 15.85 -10.46 -14.43
N VAL A 93 15.79 -9.43 -13.59
CA VAL A 93 16.86 -8.44 -13.44
C VAL A 93 17.91 -8.99 -12.45
N PRO A 94 19.22 -8.88 -12.74
CA PRO A 94 20.27 -9.40 -11.85
C PRO A 94 20.44 -8.50 -10.62
N ILE A 95 19.77 -8.82 -9.51
CA ILE A 95 19.82 -8.06 -8.25
C ILE A 95 21.13 -8.33 -7.49
N LYS A 96 21.85 -7.27 -7.06
CA LYS A 96 23.06 -7.42 -6.24
C LYS A 96 22.75 -8.06 -4.87
N PRO A 97 23.58 -9.00 -4.39
CA PRO A 97 23.41 -9.62 -3.07
C PRO A 97 23.36 -8.57 -1.94
N GLY A 98 22.41 -8.74 -1.03
CA GLY A 98 22.22 -7.84 0.12
C GLY A 98 21.33 -6.62 -0.14
N LEU A 99 20.99 -6.30 -1.40
CA LEU A 99 20.14 -5.16 -1.72
C LEU A 99 18.77 -5.21 -1.02
N LEU A 100 18.04 -6.31 -1.18
CA LEU A 100 16.71 -6.47 -0.60
C LEU A 100 16.71 -6.27 0.92
N PRO A 101 17.55 -6.97 1.71
CA PRO A 101 17.67 -6.71 3.15
C PRO A 101 18.02 -5.27 3.53
N VAL A 102 18.87 -4.59 2.74
CA VAL A 102 19.23 -3.19 2.98
C VAL A 102 18.03 -2.28 2.74
N LEU A 103 17.36 -2.41 1.60
CA LEU A 103 16.15 -1.65 1.29
C LEU A 103 15.07 -1.86 2.35
N GLU A 104 14.84 -3.12 2.76
CA GLU A 104 13.89 -3.45 3.82
C GLU A 104 14.25 -2.80 5.16
N ARG A 105 15.52 -2.85 5.55
CA ARG A 105 15.97 -2.32 6.84
C ARG A 105 15.93 -0.80 6.88
N LEU A 106 16.34 -0.12 5.81
CA LEU A 106 16.23 1.33 5.70
C LEU A 106 14.75 1.75 5.73
N ARG A 107 13.87 1.05 5.00
CA ARG A 107 12.42 1.30 5.03
C ARG A 107 11.83 1.11 6.42
N LYS A 108 12.15 0.00 7.10
CA LYS A 108 11.69 -0.30 8.47
C LYS A 108 12.23 0.70 9.49
N SER A 109 13.34 1.36 9.19
CA SER A 109 13.91 2.43 10.02
C SER A 109 13.27 3.80 9.77
N GLY A 110 12.26 3.86 8.90
CA GLY A 110 11.50 5.07 8.58
C GLY A 110 12.20 6.01 7.62
N LEU A 111 13.17 5.52 6.83
CA LEU A 111 13.83 6.35 5.81
C LEU A 111 13.02 6.41 4.53
N LYS A 112 12.93 7.60 3.93
CA LYS A 112 12.45 7.74 2.55
C LYS A 112 13.56 7.34 1.58
N MET A 113 13.19 6.76 0.44
CA MET A 113 14.17 6.26 -0.52
C MET A 113 13.89 6.75 -1.93
N ALA A 114 14.96 7.05 -2.67
CA ALA A 114 14.87 7.40 -4.08
C ALA A 114 15.88 6.62 -4.92
N VAL A 115 15.57 6.47 -6.21
CA VAL A 115 16.57 6.08 -7.21
C VAL A 115 17.07 7.34 -7.92
N ALA A 116 18.38 7.46 -8.11
CA ALA A 116 19.02 8.53 -8.87
C ALA A 116 19.93 7.91 -9.93
N THR A 117 19.40 7.71 -11.14
CA THR A 117 20.07 6.95 -12.21
C THR A 117 20.26 7.78 -13.49
N SER A 118 21.36 7.55 -14.21
CA SER A 118 21.57 8.12 -15.55
C SER A 118 20.69 7.47 -16.64
N SER A 119 20.02 6.37 -16.30
CA SER A 119 19.08 5.68 -17.19
C SER A 119 17.79 6.49 -17.38
N ARG A 120 17.15 6.33 -18.55
CA ARG A 120 15.84 6.96 -18.84
C ARG A 120 14.74 6.35 -17.97
N ARG A 121 13.72 7.13 -17.59
CA ARG A 121 12.66 6.66 -16.68
C ARG A 121 12.01 5.36 -17.12
N ALA A 122 11.61 5.23 -18.39
CA ALA A 122 10.94 4.03 -18.87
C ALA A 122 11.76 2.75 -18.63
N ILE A 123 13.09 2.82 -18.75
CA ILE A 123 13.99 1.69 -18.51
C ILE A 123 14.14 1.46 -17.00
N ALA A 124 14.41 2.52 -16.24
CA ALA A 124 14.59 2.43 -14.79
C ALA A 124 13.34 1.81 -14.13
N GLU A 125 12.15 2.26 -14.48
CA GLU A 125 10.90 1.70 -13.96
C GLU A 125 10.69 0.25 -14.37
N GLU A 126 10.94 -0.12 -15.63
CA GLU A 126 10.84 -1.51 -16.08
C GLU A 126 11.77 -2.42 -15.25
N TYR A 127 13.00 -1.99 -14.98
CA TYR A 127 13.96 -2.75 -14.19
C TYR A 127 13.51 -2.86 -12.73
N LEU A 128 13.16 -1.75 -12.10
CA LEU A 128 12.71 -1.72 -10.71
C LEU A 128 11.41 -2.53 -10.50
N ILE A 129 10.49 -2.50 -11.47
CA ILE A 129 9.24 -3.28 -11.44
C ILE A 129 9.52 -4.76 -11.62
N ASN A 130 10.33 -5.15 -12.61
CA ASN A 130 10.67 -6.55 -12.87
C ASN A 130 11.52 -7.16 -11.74
N ALA A 131 12.38 -6.36 -11.11
CA ALA A 131 13.12 -6.74 -9.91
C ALA A 131 12.25 -6.79 -8.64
N ASN A 132 10.98 -6.35 -8.72
CA ASN A 132 10.07 -6.21 -7.58
C ASN A 132 10.67 -5.36 -6.45
N ILE A 133 11.36 -4.26 -6.79
CA ILE A 133 11.92 -3.31 -5.81
C ILE A 133 11.44 -1.86 -5.97
N TYR A 134 10.75 -1.52 -7.07
CA TYR A 134 10.16 -0.19 -7.29
C TYR A 134 9.30 0.31 -6.10
N LYS A 135 8.73 -0.62 -5.35
CA LYS A 135 7.92 -0.38 -4.15
C LYS A 135 8.68 0.18 -2.94
N TYR A 136 10.00 -0.01 -2.87
CA TYR A 136 10.82 0.56 -1.79
C TYR A 136 11.05 2.06 -1.98
N PHE A 137 11.05 2.53 -3.24
CA PHE A 137 11.38 3.91 -3.58
C PHE A 137 10.12 4.77 -3.62
N ASP A 138 10.18 5.91 -2.93
CA ASP A 138 9.15 6.93 -2.90
C ASP A 138 9.12 7.71 -4.22
N LEU A 139 10.29 7.90 -4.86
CA LEU A 139 10.43 8.50 -6.18
C LEU A 139 11.67 7.99 -6.93
N CYS A 140 11.75 8.31 -8.22
CA CYS A 140 12.93 8.07 -9.06
C CYS A 140 13.28 9.37 -9.78
N VAL A 141 14.54 9.78 -9.76
CA VAL A 141 15.09 10.84 -10.62
C VAL A 141 15.93 10.17 -11.69
N CYS A 142 15.52 10.36 -12.94
CA CYS A 142 16.10 9.66 -14.09
C CYS A 142 16.92 10.61 -14.97
N GLY A 143 17.79 10.04 -15.81
CA GLY A 143 18.73 10.81 -16.63
C GLY A 143 18.05 11.72 -17.66
N ASP A 144 16.83 11.39 -18.09
CA ASP A 144 16.00 12.20 -18.98
C ASP A 144 15.27 13.35 -18.27
N GLU A 145 15.42 13.47 -16.95
CA GLU A 145 14.79 14.53 -16.15
C GLU A 145 15.79 15.62 -15.72
N VAL A 146 17.10 15.40 -15.90
CA VAL A 146 18.16 16.32 -15.49
C VAL A 146 18.86 16.97 -16.68
N VAL A 147 19.30 18.22 -16.49
CA VAL A 147 20.04 18.98 -17.50
C VAL A 147 21.51 18.53 -17.55
N GLN A 148 22.11 18.30 -16.39
CA GLN A 148 23.50 17.86 -16.25
C GLN A 148 23.58 16.50 -15.55
N GLY A 149 23.94 15.46 -16.31
CA GLY A 149 24.18 14.13 -15.76
C GLY A 149 25.46 14.03 -14.91
N LYS A 150 25.65 12.87 -14.27
CA LYS A 150 26.86 12.55 -13.48
C LYS A 150 28.12 12.78 -14.35
N PRO A 151 29.18 13.45 -13.83
CA PRO A 151 29.48 13.70 -12.42
C PRO A 151 28.86 14.97 -11.80
N HIS A 152 28.02 15.74 -12.51
CA HIS A 152 27.38 16.90 -11.89
C HIS A 152 26.41 16.46 -10.76
N PRO A 153 26.27 17.21 -9.64
CA PRO A 153 25.47 16.79 -8.48
C PRO A 153 23.94 16.90 -8.67
N GLU A 154 23.46 17.51 -9.76
CA GLU A 154 22.04 17.84 -10.00
C GLU A 154 21.09 16.67 -9.70
N ILE A 155 21.43 15.44 -10.14
CA ILE A 155 20.55 14.29 -9.97
C ILE A 155 20.33 13.91 -8.49
N PHE A 156 21.39 13.97 -7.67
CA PHE A 156 21.31 13.66 -6.24
C PHE A 156 20.70 14.82 -5.45
N VAL A 157 21.01 16.07 -5.81
CA VAL A 157 20.40 17.26 -5.22
C VAL A 157 18.90 17.24 -5.44
N ARG A 158 18.46 17.02 -6.68
CA ARG A 158 17.03 16.96 -7.03
C ARG A 158 16.31 15.80 -6.35
N ALA A 159 16.96 14.65 -6.20
CA ALA A 159 16.39 13.52 -5.47
C ALA A 159 16.21 13.84 -3.97
N ALA A 160 17.19 14.47 -3.34
CA ALA A 160 17.11 14.90 -1.94
C ALA A 160 16.00 15.95 -1.73
N GLU A 161 15.96 16.98 -2.58
CA GLU A 161 14.93 18.02 -2.57
C GLU A 161 13.53 17.43 -2.73
N ALA A 162 13.32 16.54 -3.70
CA ALA A 162 12.03 15.91 -3.95
C ALA A 162 11.57 14.98 -2.80
N LEU A 163 12.52 14.43 -2.02
CA LEU A 163 12.23 13.68 -0.80
C LEU A 163 12.00 14.59 0.43
N ASN A 164 12.17 15.90 0.29
CA ASN A 164 12.16 16.88 1.37
C ASN A 164 13.24 16.59 2.42
N SER A 165 14.47 16.29 1.97
CA SER A 165 15.63 16.03 2.82
C SER A 165 16.83 16.89 2.43
N GLN A 166 17.69 17.20 3.40
CA GLN A 166 18.96 17.86 3.13
C GLN A 166 19.98 16.83 2.65
N PRO A 167 20.81 17.12 1.63
CA PRO A 167 21.81 16.16 1.15
C PRO A 167 22.69 15.55 2.25
N ALA A 168 23.07 16.33 3.26
CA ALA A 168 23.88 15.87 4.40
C ALA A 168 23.21 14.80 5.29
N GLN A 169 21.89 14.58 5.13
CA GLN A 169 21.08 13.57 5.82
C GLN A 169 20.72 12.40 4.91
N CYS A 170 21.20 12.40 3.66
CA CYS A 170 20.98 11.34 2.68
C CYS A 170 22.18 10.38 2.66
N LEU A 171 21.93 9.08 2.84
CA LEU A 171 22.86 8.06 2.36
C LEU A 171 22.80 8.02 0.84
N MET A 172 23.91 8.18 0.13
CA MET A 172 23.95 8.13 -1.34
C MET A 172 24.80 6.94 -1.79
N PHE A 173 24.16 5.89 -2.30
CA PHE A 173 24.80 4.65 -2.71
C PHE A 173 25.24 4.72 -4.16
N GLU A 174 26.50 4.43 -4.43
CA GLU A 174 27.12 4.51 -5.75
C GLU A 174 28.27 3.51 -5.89
N ASP A 175 28.60 3.15 -7.13
CA ASP A 175 29.73 2.28 -7.49
C ASP A 175 30.76 2.99 -8.37
N SER A 176 30.33 4.00 -9.13
CA SER A 176 31.14 4.56 -10.22
C SER A 176 31.95 5.80 -9.83
N GLU A 177 33.04 6.11 -10.55
CA GLU A 177 33.82 7.33 -10.32
C GLU A 177 32.96 8.59 -10.48
N ASN A 178 32.18 8.68 -11.57
CA ASN A 178 31.33 9.84 -11.84
C ASN A 178 30.24 9.98 -10.78
N GLY A 179 29.69 8.85 -10.34
CA GLY A 179 28.69 8.78 -9.29
C GLY A 179 29.17 9.24 -7.93
N VAL A 180 30.31 8.72 -7.46
CA VAL A 180 30.93 9.16 -6.20
C VAL A 180 31.23 10.65 -6.22
N ARG A 181 31.71 11.20 -7.34
CA ARG A 181 31.92 12.65 -7.50
C ARG A 181 30.61 13.41 -7.35
N SER A 182 29.58 13.00 -8.10
CA SER A 182 28.25 13.62 -8.08
C SER A 182 27.61 13.61 -6.68
N ALA A 183 27.61 12.46 -6.00
CA ALA A 183 27.05 12.32 -4.67
C ALA A 183 27.83 13.13 -3.60
N ALA A 184 29.16 13.16 -3.71
CA ALA A 184 29.99 13.94 -2.78
C ALA A 184 29.86 15.45 -3.02
N ASP A 185 29.78 15.89 -4.28
CA ASP A 185 29.55 17.30 -4.65
C ASP A 185 28.14 17.77 -4.28
N ALA A 186 27.16 16.86 -4.20
CA ALA A 186 25.83 17.13 -3.66
C ALA A 186 25.83 17.33 -2.13
N GLY A 187 26.90 16.94 -1.43
CA GLY A 187 27.00 17.01 0.03
C GLY A 187 26.42 15.79 0.77
N GLY A 188 26.24 14.66 0.06
CA GLY A 188 25.70 13.41 0.60
C GLY A 188 26.61 12.66 1.55
N VAL A 189 26.03 11.74 2.34
CA VAL A 189 26.78 10.69 3.03
C VAL A 189 26.99 9.54 2.06
N VAL A 190 28.09 9.61 1.30
CA VAL A 190 28.35 8.69 0.18
C VAL A 190 28.76 7.31 0.66
N ILE A 191 28.04 6.28 0.21
CA ILE A 191 28.34 4.87 0.43
C ILE A 191 28.82 4.28 -0.90
N LEU A 192 30.11 4.00 -0.99
CA LEU A 192 30.71 3.37 -2.17
C LEU A 192 30.53 1.85 -2.08
N VAL A 193 29.85 1.25 -3.06
CA VAL A 193 29.68 -0.19 -3.23
C VAL A 193 30.65 -0.65 -4.31
N GLU A 194 31.52 -1.62 -3.99
CA GLU A 194 32.48 -2.12 -4.97
C GLU A 194 31.79 -2.82 -6.16
N ASP A 195 32.31 -2.58 -7.37
CA ASP A 195 31.87 -3.25 -8.60
C ASP A 195 33.05 -3.53 -9.57
N ILE A 196 32.78 -3.67 -10.88
CA ILE A 196 33.75 -4.10 -11.90
C ILE A 196 35.01 -3.22 -11.89
N GLN A 197 34.85 -1.90 -11.74
CA GLN A 197 35.95 -0.96 -11.72
C GLN A 197 35.87 -0.05 -10.49
N MET A 198 36.88 -0.13 -9.64
CA MET A 198 36.99 0.75 -8.49
C MET A 198 37.36 2.18 -8.89
N PRO A 199 36.71 3.20 -8.30
CA PRO A 199 37.14 4.58 -8.45
C PRO A 199 38.60 4.76 -8.02
N PRO A 200 39.36 5.67 -8.65
CA PRO A 200 40.73 5.97 -8.23
C PRO A 200 40.79 6.31 -6.73
N PRO A 201 41.87 5.97 -6.00
CA PRO A 201 41.95 6.19 -4.56
C PRO A 201 41.67 7.64 -4.12
N ALA A 202 41.97 8.63 -4.97
CA ALA A 202 41.64 10.03 -4.70
C ALA A 202 40.14 10.32 -4.68
N VAL A 203 39.35 9.60 -5.48
CA VAL A 203 37.89 9.71 -5.54
C VAL A 203 37.24 8.81 -4.48
N ALA A 204 37.71 7.58 -4.30
CA ALA A 204 37.18 6.67 -3.29
C ALA A 204 37.26 7.25 -1.86
N ARG A 205 38.29 8.05 -1.55
CA ARG A 205 38.42 8.79 -0.28
C ARG A 205 37.34 9.85 -0.03
N ARG A 206 36.53 10.19 -1.04
CA ARG A 206 35.38 11.08 -0.90
C ARG A 206 34.15 10.34 -0.35
N ALA A 207 34.15 9.00 -0.37
CA ALA A 207 33.10 8.20 0.24
C ALA A 207 33.22 8.22 1.77
N PHE A 208 32.07 8.25 2.44
CA PHE A 208 31.99 8.10 3.89
C PHE A 208 32.33 6.67 4.33
N GLY A 209 31.83 5.68 3.57
CA GLY A 209 32.16 4.27 3.75
C GLY A 209 32.32 3.56 2.41
N VAL A 210 33.17 2.54 2.39
CA VAL A 210 33.43 1.68 1.22
C VAL A 210 33.11 0.24 1.64
N TYR A 211 32.30 -0.46 0.84
CA TYR A 211 31.81 -1.80 1.14
C TYR A 211 31.96 -2.71 -0.08
N GLY A 212 32.46 -3.93 0.13
CA GLY A 212 32.59 -4.95 -0.93
C GLY A 212 31.25 -5.43 -1.50
N GLY A 213 30.14 -5.07 -0.84
CA GLY A 213 28.78 -5.29 -1.32
C GLY A 213 27.74 -4.85 -0.30
N LEU A 214 26.47 -4.83 -0.71
CA LEU A 214 25.36 -4.39 0.14
C LEU A 214 25.13 -5.30 1.36
N SER A 215 25.54 -6.58 1.27
CA SER A 215 25.51 -7.52 2.42
C SER A 215 26.44 -7.11 3.56
N GLU A 216 27.56 -6.44 3.25
CA GLU A 216 28.51 -5.94 4.26
C GLU A 216 27.95 -4.68 4.91
N PHE A 217 27.45 -3.74 4.10
CA PHE A 217 26.75 -2.54 4.60
C PHE A 217 25.58 -2.87 5.54
N LEU A 218 24.84 -3.95 5.24
CA LEU A 218 23.74 -4.42 6.08
C LEU A 218 24.16 -4.70 7.54
N GLN A 219 25.41 -5.13 7.77
CA GLN A 219 25.92 -5.46 9.11
C GLN A 219 26.07 -4.19 9.95
N ASP A 220 26.63 -3.13 9.37
CA ASP A 220 26.73 -1.82 10.03
C ASP A 220 25.36 -1.21 10.26
N LEU A 221 24.47 -1.33 9.27
CA LEU A 221 23.10 -0.88 9.40
C LEU A 221 22.35 -1.61 10.52
N ALA A 222 22.62 -2.90 10.75
CA ALA A 222 22.01 -3.68 11.82
C ALA A 222 22.27 -3.13 13.22
N ALA A 223 23.47 -2.61 13.45
CA ALA A 223 23.92 -2.15 14.76
C ALA A 223 23.19 -0.88 15.23
N CYS A 224 22.60 -0.11 14.31
CA CYS A 224 21.96 1.18 14.58
C CYS A 224 20.42 1.18 14.48
N THR A 225 19.78 0.02 14.30
CA THR A 225 18.30 -0.08 14.17
C THR A 225 17.63 -0.69 15.41
N PRO A 226 16.55 -0.08 15.96
CA PRO A 226 15.90 -0.54 17.20
C PRO A 226 15.05 -1.83 17.06
N LYS A 227 14.70 -2.48 18.19
CA LYS A 227 13.75 -3.62 18.32
C LYS A 227 12.37 -3.14 18.84
N MET A 228 11.23 -3.69 18.39
CA MET A 228 9.86 -3.15 18.65
C MET A 228 8.74 -4.17 19.03
N SER A 229 7.60 -3.59 19.51
CA SER A 229 6.28 -4.08 20.01
C SER A 229 5.13 -4.12 18.95
N MET A 230 3.90 -4.56 19.32
CA MET A 230 2.67 -4.85 18.48
C MET A 230 2.97 -5.80 17.30
N PRO A 231 2.06 -6.71 16.87
CA PRO A 231 2.37 -7.57 15.73
C PRO A 231 2.65 -6.73 14.51
N ALA A 232 3.93 -6.70 14.14
CA ALA A 232 4.31 -6.16 12.87
C ALA A 232 3.62 -7.02 11.81
N VAL A 233 3.25 -6.41 10.69
CA VAL A 233 2.73 -7.12 9.52
C VAL A 233 3.62 -8.33 9.13
N THR A 234 4.92 -8.27 9.45
CA THR A 234 5.91 -9.32 9.22
C THR A 234 6.01 -10.41 10.31
N GLU A 235 5.20 -10.34 11.38
CA GLU A 235 5.16 -11.36 12.43
C GLU A 235 4.60 -12.67 11.84
N PRO A 236 5.22 -13.83 12.13
CA PRO A 236 4.69 -15.12 11.67
C PRO A 236 3.34 -15.39 12.31
N PHE A 237 2.45 -16.05 11.55
CA PHE A 237 1.17 -16.50 12.10
C PHE A 237 1.39 -17.56 13.19
N PRO A 238 0.51 -17.60 14.21
CA PRO A 238 0.54 -18.66 15.22
C PRO A 238 0.52 -20.05 14.57
N GLN A 239 1.37 -20.94 15.06
CA GLN A 239 1.46 -22.31 14.54
C GLN A 239 0.45 -23.25 15.20
N ALA A 240 0.00 -22.93 16.42
CA ALA A 240 -0.99 -23.73 17.12
C ALA A 240 -2.40 -23.45 16.58
N VAL A 241 -3.18 -24.51 16.37
CA VAL A 241 -4.59 -24.41 16.00
C VAL A 241 -5.48 -24.64 17.22
N ASN A 242 -6.57 -23.87 17.33
CA ASN A 242 -7.65 -24.15 18.27
C ASN A 242 -8.76 -24.99 17.59
N LEU A 243 -9.89 -25.22 18.26
CA LEU A 243 -10.97 -26.07 17.73
C LEU A 243 -12.10 -25.27 17.03
N LEU A 244 -11.96 -23.95 16.95
CA LEU A 244 -13.00 -23.06 16.42
C LEU A 244 -12.89 -22.92 14.90
N LYS A 245 -14.01 -22.65 14.25
CA LYS A 245 -14.10 -22.36 12.82
C LYS A 245 -14.55 -20.91 12.60
N ALA A 246 -13.95 -20.25 11.63
CA ALA A 246 -14.30 -18.89 11.24
C ALA A 246 -14.85 -18.85 9.81
N GLY A 247 -15.91 -18.07 9.57
CA GLY A 247 -16.56 -17.92 8.28
C GLY A 247 -16.31 -16.55 7.64
N ILE A 248 -16.20 -16.50 6.32
CA ILE A 248 -16.15 -15.27 5.52
C ILE A 248 -17.20 -15.38 4.41
N HIS A 249 -18.37 -14.76 4.62
CA HIS A 249 -19.42 -14.70 3.62
C HIS A 249 -19.14 -13.52 2.67
N GLY A 250 -18.55 -13.81 1.51
CA GLY A 250 -18.13 -12.82 0.52
C GLY A 250 -16.62 -12.60 0.49
N PHE A 251 -15.91 -13.41 -0.31
CA PHE A 251 -14.45 -13.38 -0.43
C PHE A 251 -13.95 -12.35 -1.47
N GLY A 252 -14.38 -11.11 -1.29
CA GLY A 252 -13.91 -9.94 -2.05
C GLY A 252 -12.64 -9.33 -1.45
N ALA A 253 -12.35 -8.06 -1.78
CA ALA A 253 -11.18 -7.36 -1.25
C ALA A 253 -11.14 -7.35 0.29
N MET A 254 -12.27 -7.05 0.95
CA MET A 254 -12.34 -7.04 2.42
C MET A 254 -12.28 -8.46 2.99
N GLY A 255 -13.09 -9.38 2.47
CA GLY A 255 -13.13 -10.77 2.94
C GLY A 255 -11.77 -11.45 2.84
N GLY A 256 -11.21 -11.56 1.63
CA GLY A 256 -9.95 -12.27 1.40
C GLY A 256 -8.70 -11.46 1.69
N GLY A 257 -8.71 -10.16 1.43
CA GLY A 257 -7.55 -9.28 1.61
C GLY A 257 -7.46 -8.60 2.96
N TYR A 258 -8.43 -8.79 3.86
CA TYR A 258 -8.37 -8.28 5.24
C TYR A 258 -8.85 -9.29 6.29
N LEU A 259 -10.10 -9.73 6.23
CA LEU A 259 -10.70 -10.57 7.30
C LEU A 259 -10.01 -11.93 7.41
N ALA A 260 -9.55 -12.49 6.29
CA ALA A 260 -8.74 -13.70 6.32
C ALA A 260 -7.45 -13.54 7.15
N GLN A 261 -6.85 -12.35 7.19
CA GLN A 261 -5.68 -12.07 8.04
C GLN A 261 -6.08 -11.93 9.50
N VAL A 262 -7.16 -11.19 9.79
CA VAL A 262 -7.69 -11.02 11.16
C VAL A 262 -7.92 -12.39 11.79
N PHE A 263 -8.53 -13.31 11.05
CA PHE A 263 -8.76 -14.68 11.53
C PHE A 263 -7.50 -15.54 11.57
N SER A 264 -6.50 -15.29 10.72
CA SER A 264 -5.23 -16.03 10.72
C SER A 264 -4.32 -15.65 11.90
N HIS A 265 -4.37 -14.39 12.36
CA HIS A 265 -3.67 -13.95 13.58
C HIS A 265 -4.45 -14.23 14.85
N TRP A 266 -5.78 -14.21 14.79
CA TRP A 266 -6.70 -14.54 15.88
C TRP A 266 -6.31 -13.85 17.20
N ASP A 267 -5.89 -14.60 18.22
CA ASP A 267 -5.45 -14.11 19.54
C ASP A 267 -3.91 -14.00 19.67
N GLY A 268 -3.17 -14.38 18.63
CA GLY A 268 -1.69 -14.41 18.56
C GLY A 268 -1.01 -15.61 19.20
N TYR A 269 -1.74 -16.48 19.88
CA TYR A 269 -1.23 -17.73 20.43
C TYR A 269 -1.73 -18.94 19.65
N THR A 270 -2.96 -18.86 19.14
CA THR A 270 -3.62 -19.88 18.34
C THR A 270 -4.27 -19.27 17.11
N ARG A 271 -4.72 -20.10 16.16
CA ARG A 271 -5.61 -19.70 15.06
C ARG A 271 -6.75 -20.73 14.90
N PRO A 272 -7.88 -20.38 14.25
CA PRO A 272 -8.96 -21.33 13.95
C PRO A 272 -8.44 -22.60 13.27
N CYS A 273 -9.06 -23.75 13.51
CA CYS A 273 -8.69 -24.98 12.80
C CYS A 273 -9.01 -24.91 11.30
N GLU A 274 -9.97 -24.06 10.92
CA GLU A 274 -10.41 -23.87 9.55
C GLU A 274 -11.04 -22.48 9.36
N ILE A 275 -10.71 -21.81 8.26
CA ILE A 275 -11.43 -20.63 7.78
C ILE A 275 -12.23 -21.03 6.53
N ILE A 276 -13.56 -20.84 6.55
CA ILE A 276 -14.46 -21.17 5.43
C ILE A 276 -14.87 -19.87 4.76
N ALA A 277 -14.63 -19.71 3.46
CA ALA A 277 -14.95 -18.50 2.72
C ALA A 277 -15.84 -18.77 1.50
N SER A 278 -16.79 -17.88 1.18
CA SER A 278 -17.65 -18.03 0.00
C SER A 278 -17.35 -17.01 -1.12
N THR A 279 -17.32 -17.46 -2.37
CA THR A 279 -17.18 -16.59 -3.56
C THR A 279 -17.95 -17.14 -4.76
N GLY A 280 -18.51 -16.24 -5.57
CA GLY A 280 -19.05 -16.59 -6.89
C GLY A 280 -18.00 -16.58 -8.02
N ASN A 281 -16.75 -16.23 -7.71
CA ASN A 281 -15.66 -16.22 -8.68
C ASN A 281 -14.98 -17.59 -8.74
N ALA A 282 -15.37 -18.39 -9.73
CA ALA A 282 -14.83 -19.73 -9.93
C ALA A 282 -13.30 -19.73 -10.12
N LEU A 283 -12.75 -18.83 -10.95
CA LEU A 283 -11.30 -18.74 -11.19
C LEU A 283 -10.52 -18.57 -9.88
N LEU A 284 -10.99 -17.68 -9.00
CA LEU A 284 -10.34 -17.44 -7.72
C LEU A 284 -10.43 -18.65 -6.78
N ARG A 285 -11.58 -19.32 -6.73
CA ARG A 285 -11.76 -20.56 -5.96
C ARG A 285 -10.80 -21.65 -6.45
N GLU A 286 -10.82 -21.99 -7.73
CA GLU A 286 -9.96 -23.03 -8.30
C GLU A 286 -8.47 -22.70 -8.11
N ALA A 287 -8.09 -21.41 -8.21
CA ALA A 287 -6.72 -20.98 -7.99
C ALA A 287 -6.27 -21.17 -6.53
N ILE A 288 -7.13 -20.86 -5.55
CA ILE A 288 -6.82 -21.07 -4.13
C ILE A 288 -6.78 -22.55 -3.82
N ASP A 289 -7.74 -23.34 -4.30
CA ASP A 289 -7.80 -24.79 -4.06
C ASP A 289 -6.57 -25.49 -4.66
N ALA A 290 -6.10 -25.06 -5.83
CA ALA A 290 -4.90 -25.60 -6.45
C ALA A 290 -3.61 -25.30 -5.67
N PHE A 291 -3.51 -24.14 -5.01
CA PHE A 291 -2.32 -23.74 -4.23
C PHE A 291 -2.41 -24.14 -2.75
N GLY A 292 -3.62 -24.34 -2.21
CA GLY A 292 -3.89 -24.51 -0.78
C GLY A 292 -3.62 -23.27 0.08
N LYS A 293 -3.15 -22.18 -0.55
CA LYS A 293 -2.73 -20.93 0.09
C LYS A 293 -2.75 -19.77 -0.90
N PHE A 294 -2.78 -18.55 -0.38
CA PHE A 294 -2.60 -17.34 -1.18
C PHE A 294 -1.84 -16.29 -0.37
N SER A 295 -1.41 -15.21 -1.02
CA SER A 295 -0.69 -14.12 -0.37
C SER A 295 -1.41 -12.78 -0.52
N VAL A 296 -1.34 -11.97 0.54
CA VAL A 296 -1.75 -10.57 0.56
C VAL A 296 -0.50 -9.68 0.57
N ARG A 297 -0.43 -8.77 -0.39
CA ARG A 297 0.71 -7.88 -0.62
C ARG A 297 0.56 -6.55 0.10
N TYR A 298 1.57 -6.18 0.88
CA TYR A 298 1.72 -4.88 1.53
C TYR A 298 2.73 -4.04 0.78
N GLY A 299 2.24 -3.29 -0.21
CA GLY A 299 3.08 -2.56 -1.16
C GLY A 299 4.09 -1.64 -0.47
N SER A 300 3.67 -0.87 0.53
CA SER A 300 4.52 0.08 1.26
C SER A 300 5.62 -0.56 2.11
N LEU A 301 5.44 -1.83 2.50
CA LEU A 301 6.41 -2.62 3.29
C LEU A 301 7.17 -3.64 2.47
N ALA A 302 6.87 -3.71 1.16
CA ALA A 302 7.40 -4.72 0.27
C ALA A 302 7.18 -6.17 0.68
N PHE A 303 6.19 -6.43 1.53
CA PHE A 303 6.00 -7.71 2.19
C PHE A 303 4.76 -8.43 1.65
N ASP A 304 4.85 -9.75 1.47
CA ASP A 304 3.72 -10.60 1.07
C ASP A 304 3.40 -11.56 2.24
N GLN A 305 2.18 -11.47 2.78
CA GLN A 305 1.72 -12.32 3.88
C GLN A 305 0.94 -13.51 3.33
N THR A 306 1.38 -14.73 3.64
CA THR A 306 0.75 -15.96 3.13
C THR A 306 -0.34 -16.47 4.06
N ILE A 307 -1.57 -16.52 3.56
CA ILE A 307 -2.75 -17.08 4.23
C ILE A 307 -2.89 -18.54 3.83
N GLU A 308 -3.10 -19.39 4.83
CA GLU A 308 -3.22 -20.85 4.71
C GLU A 308 -4.41 -21.35 5.56
N GLN A 309 -4.74 -22.64 5.47
CA GLN A 309 -5.86 -23.26 6.24
C GLN A 309 -7.24 -22.63 5.96
N LEU A 310 -7.44 -22.24 4.70
CA LEU A 310 -8.68 -21.68 4.18
C LEU A 310 -9.32 -22.66 3.19
N ARG A 311 -10.63 -22.87 3.32
CA ARG A 311 -11.45 -23.57 2.33
C ARG A 311 -12.41 -22.60 1.66
N VAL A 312 -12.46 -22.61 0.34
CA VAL A 312 -13.32 -21.72 -0.45
C VAL A 312 -14.50 -22.50 -1.02
N ILE A 313 -15.72 -22.07 -0.69
CA ILE A 313 -16.98 -22.65 -1.18
C ILE A 313 -17.62 -21.76 -2.24
N ASP A 314 -18.44 -22.37 -3.11
CA ASP A 314 -19.25 -21.62 -4.07
C ASP A 314 -20.33 -20.82 -3.34
N ALA A 315 -20.42 -19.52 -3.62
CA ALA A 315 -21.47 -18.66 -3.06
C ALA A 315 -22.88 -19.00 -3.60
N ALA A 316 -22.98 -19.69 -4.73
CA ALA A 316 -24.25 -20.19 -5.26
C ALA A 316 -24.72 -21.49 -4.58
N ASP A 317 -23.83 -22.19 -3.88
CA ASP A 317 -24.18 -23.37 -3.08
C ASP A 317 -24.76 -22.90 -1.73
N THR A 318 -26.08 -22.74 -1.70
CA THR A 318 -26.78 -22.24 -0.53
C THR A 318 -26.66 -23.17 0.68
N ASP A 319 -26.54 -24.47 0.48
CA ASP A 319 -26.41 -25.42 1.60
C ASP A 319 -25.01 -25.34 2.22
N ALA A 320 -23.97 -25.17 1.39
CA ALA A 320 -22.62 -24.92 1.90
C ALA A 320 -22.53 -23.59 2.66
N VAL A 321 -23.16 -22.53 2.15
CA VAL A 321 -23.20 -21.22 2.82
C VAL A 321 -24.02 -21.30 4.12
N ALA A 322 -25.18 -21.96 4.14
CA ALA A 322 -25.95 -22.18 5.36
C ALA A 322 -25.13 -22.99 6.39
N GLY A 323 -24.40 -24.02 5.93
CA GLY A 323 -23.47 -24.78 6.75
C GLY A 323 -22.39 -23.93 7.42
N MET A 324 -21.89 -22.88 6.76
CA MET A 324 -20.94 -21.93 7.37
C MET A 324 -21.54 -21.25 8.62
N TYR A 325 -22.78 -20.76 8.52
CA TYR A 325 -23.49 -20.12 9.65
C TYR A 325 -23.87 -21.13 10.73
N ARG A 326 -24.09 -22.39 10.35
CA ARG A 326 -24.33 -23.48 11.30
C ARG A 326 -23.09 -23.83 12.11
N ASP A 327 -21.92 -23.91 11.46
CA ASP A 327 -20.73 -24.55 12.02
C ASP A 327 -19.67 -23.59 12.57
N CYS A 328 -19.63 -22.32 12.13
CA CYS A 328 -18.63 -21.35 12.59
C CYS A 328 -19.05 -20.65 13.88
N GLU A 329 -18.08 -20.20 14.69
CA GLU A 329 -18.33 -19.38 15.88
C GLU A 329 -18.34 -17.87 15.59
N ILE A 330 -17.69 -17.49 14.49
CA ILE A 330 -17.70 -16.13 13.96
C ILE A 330 -17.85 -16.17 12.44
N VAL A 331 -18.66 -15.29 11.87
CA VAL A 331 -18.80 -15.12 10.42
C VAL A 331 -18.69 -13.64 10.06
N ALA A 332 -17.73 -13.29 9.21
CA ALA A 332 -17.65 -11.96 8.61
C ALA A 332 -18.51 -11.88 7.35
N LEU A 333 -19.53 -11.02 7.36
CA LEU A 333 -20.38 -10.72 6.21
C LEU A 333 -19.78 -9.56 5.40
N CYS A 334 -19.20 -9.89 4.26
CA CYS A 334 -18.44 -8.99 3.38
C CYS A 334 -19.06 -8.88 1.97
N VAL A 335 -20.39 -8.97 1.87
CA VAL A 335 -21.13 -8.83 0.60
C VAL A 335 -21.51 -7.37 0.34
N PRO A 336 -21.70 -6.93 -0.92
CA PRO A 336 -22.24 -5.61 -1.21
C PRO A 336 -23.61 -5.40 -0.55
N GLU A 337 -23.93 -4.16 -0.16
CA GLU A 337 -25.20 -3.81 0.49
C GLU A 337 -26.42 -4.35 -0.29
N GLN A 338 -26.43 -4.18 -1.62
CA GLN A 338 -27.53 -4.65 -2.47
C GLN A 338 -27.72 -6.17 -2.49
N ALA A 339 -26.69 -6.93 -2.10
CA ALA A 339 -26.75 -8.39 -2.06
C ALA A 339 -27.29 -8.94 -0.73
N VAL A 340 -27.31 -8.12 0.35
CA VAL A 340 -27.69 -8.57 1.70
C VAL A 340 -29.09 -9.16 1.74
N ALA A 341 -30.08 -8.50 1.13
CA ALA A 341 -31.47 -8.98 1.12
C ALA A 341 -31.61 -10.36 0.44
N ALA A 342 -30.89 -10.58 -0.67
CA ALA A 342 -30.88 -11.86 -1.36
C ALA A 342 -30.19 -12.97 -0.53
N GLN A 343 -29.19 -12.61 0.29
CA GLN A 343 -28.47 -13.55 1.15
C GLN A 343 -29.16 -13.81 2.50
N ALA A 344 -30.10 -12.98 2.93
CA ALA A 344 -30.78 -13.13 4.21
C ALA A 344 -31.46 -14.50 4.37
N GLY A 345 -32.01 -15.04 3.28
CA GLY A 345 -32.66 -16.35 3.25
C GLY A 345 -31.74 -17.53 3.59
N VAL A 346 -30.48 -17.50 3.13
CA VAL A 346 -29.49 -18.55 3.41
C VAL A 346 -28.89 -18.40 4.80
N ILE A 347 -28.69 -17.16 5.27
CA ILE A 347 -28.27 -16.88 6.64
C ILE A 347 -29.31 -17.40 7.63
N ALA A 348 -30.60 -17.09 7.40
CA ALA A 348 -31.70 -17.55 8.22
C ALA A 348 -31.80 -19.09 8.27
N GLN A 349 -31.52 -19.77 7.15
CA GLN A 349 -31.44 -21.23 7.12
C GLN A 349 -30.37 -21.76 8.06
N GLY A 350 -29.13 -21.29 7.92
CA GLY A 350 -28.00 -21.74 8.74
C GLY A 350 -28.21 -21.46 10.23
N LEU A 351 -28.80 -20.31 10.58
CA LEU A 351 -29.15 -19.98 11.96
C LEU A 351 -30.23 -20.89 12.54
N ALA A 352 -31.25 -21.25 11.76
CA ALA A 352 -32.27 -22.19 12.18
C ALA A 352 -31.70 -23.60 12.39
N GLU A 353 -30.84 -24.06 11.48
CA GLU A 353 -30.11 -25.34 11.62
C GLU A 353 -29.20 -25.35 12.85
N ARG A 354 -28.45 -24.27 13.07
CA ARG A 354 -27.61 -24.09 14.26
C ARG A 354 -28.41 -24.22 15.54
N PHE A 355 -29.56 -23.55 15.60
CA PHE A 355 -30.42 -23.55 16.77
C PHE A 355 -31.03 -24.94 17.03
N ALA A 356 -31.47 -25.63 15.97
CA ALA A 356 -31.98 -26.99 16.05
C ALA A 356 -30.91 -27.98 16.56
N ALA A 357 -29.65 -27.78 16.19
CA ALA A 357 -28.51 -28.56 16.65
C ALA A 357 -28.00 -28.17 18.05
N HIS A 358 -28.67 -27.23 18.75
CA HIS A 358 -28.21 -26.66 20.02
C HIS A 358 -26.79 -26.07 19.95
N GLY A 359 -26.43 -25.47 18.81
CA GLY A 359 -25.14 -24.83 18.60
C GLY A 359 -24.86 -23.70 19.60
N ARG A 360 -23.59 -23.30 19.68
CA ARG A 360 -23.12 -22.17 20.50
C ARG A 360 -23.68 -20.84 19.96
N GLU A 361 -23.46 -19.76 20.67
CA GLU A 361 -23.75 -18.41 20.15
C GLU A 361 -22.92 -18.14 18.89
N LEU A 362 -23.43 -17.30 18.00
CA LEU A 362 -22.73 -16.89 16.78
C LEU A 362 -22.44 -15.39 16.83
N THR A 363 -21.22 -15.02 16.46
CA THR A 363 -20.87 -13.62 16.18
C THR A 363 -20.86 -13.37 14.67
N VAL A 364 -21.61 -12.38 14.21
CA VAL A 364 -21.63 -11.95 12.81
C VAL A 364 -20.99 -10.56 12.73
N LEU A 365 -19.80 -10.48 12.14
CA LEU A 365 -19.14 -9.21 11.85
C LEU A 365 -19.73 -8.63 10.57
N VAL A 366 -20.43 -7.50 10.67
CA VAL A 366 -21.06 -6.85 9.51
C VAL A 366 -20.10 -5.84 8.90
N VAL A 367 -19.47 -6.22 7.79
CA VAL A 367 -18.44 -5.42 7.11
C VAL A 367 -19.06 -4.75 5.88
N LEU A 368 -19.79 -3.67 6.14
CA LEU A 368 -20.46 -2.86 5.12
C LEU A 368 -19.98 -1.41 5.20
N ASN A 369 -19.82 -0.75 4.06
CA ASN A 369 -19.56 0.69 4.03
C ASN A 369 -20.87 1.49 4.22
N LYS A 370 -21.59 1.22 5.31
CA LYS A 370 -22.91 1.76 5.61
C LYS A 370 -23.03 2.02 7.11
N VAL A 371 -23.53 3.19 7.49
CA VAL A 371 -23.92 3.46 8.88
C VAL A 371 -25.17 2.66 9.21
N GLY A 372 -25.17 1.93 10.33
CA GLY A 372 -26.28 1.04 10.70
C GLY A 372 -26.38 -0.20 9.82
N GLY A 373 -25.26 -0.66 9.26
CA GLY A 373 -25.16 -1.90 8.50
C GLY A 373 -25.58 -3.12 9.32
N ALA A 374 -25.21 -3.19 10.60
CA ALA A 374 -25.55 -4.32 11.45
C ALA A 374 -27.06 -4.46 11.68
N GLU A 375 -27.73 -3.35 12.01
CA GLU A 375 -29.18 -3.33 12.21
C GLU A 375 -29.93 -3.63 10.90
N PHE A 376 -29.43 -3.08 9.78
CA PHE A 376 -29.95 -3.40 8.45
C PHE A 376 -29.88 -4.91 8.16
N VAL A 377 -28.73 -5.55 8.38
CA VAL A 377 -28.57 -6.99 8.16
C VAL A 377 -29.47 -7.79 9.10
N ARG A 378 -29.49 -7.44 10.39
CA ARG A 378 -30.33 -8.08 11.41
C ARG A 378 -31.80 -8.09 10.98
N ALA A 379 -32.33 -6.95 10.55
CA ALA A 379 -33.73 -6.82 10.12
C ALA A 379 -34.05 -7.70 8.90
N GLN A 380 -33.15 -7.78 7.91
CA GLN A 380 -33.34 -8.66 6.74
C GLN A 380 -33.34 -10.15 7.15
N VAL A 381 -32.42 -10.54 8.04
CA VAL A 381 -32.32 -11.93 8.53
C VAL A 381 -33.54 -12.29 9.40
N GLU A 382 -34.01 -11.39 10.25
CA GLU A 382 -35.23 -11.58 11.04
C GLU A 382 -36.46 -11.81 10.15
N ALA A 383 -36.65 -10.99 9.12
CA ALA A 383 -37.73 -11.16 8.17
C ALA A 383 -37.69 -12.53 7.47
N ALA A 384 -36.49 -12.98 7.09
CA ALA A 384 -36.29 -14.31 6.50
C ALA A 384 -36.51 -15.46 7.49
N LEU A 385 -36.11 -15.30 8.76
CA LEU A 385 -36.34 -16.29 9.82
C LEU A 385 -37.83 -16.47 10.13
N LEU A 386 -38.61 -15.38 10.16
CA LEU A 386 -40.05 -15.43 10.42
C LEU A 386 -40.84 -16.18 9.35
N GLN A 387 -40.29 -16.32 8.14
CA GLN A 387 -40.86 -17.16 7.09
C GLN A 387 -40.56 -18.66 7.30
N ARG A 388 -39.58 -19.01 8.15
CA ARG A 388 -39.08 -20.37 8.35
C ARG A 388 -39.44 -20.97 9.71
N VAL A 389 -39.51 -20.15 10.76
CA VAL A 389 -39.73 -20.60 12.14
C VAL A 389 -40.78 -19.75 12.84
N ALA A 390 -41.37 -20.29 13.92
CA ALA A 390 -42.30 -19.55 14.75
C ALA A 390 -41.63 -18.32 15.39
N SER A 391 -42.38 -17.23 15.58
CA SER A 391 -41.88 -15.95 16.12
C SER A 391 -41.07 -16.09 17.43
N LYS A 392 -41.53 -16.91 18.38
CA LYS A 392 -40.81 -17.18 19.63
C LYS A 392 -39.46 -17.87 19.41
N VAL A 393 -39.34 -18.73 18.40
CA VAL A 393 -38.08 -19.38 18.03
C VAL A 393 -37.15 -18.39 17.34
N CYS A 394 -37.69 -17.55 16.43
CA CYS A 394 -36.95 -16.47 15.79
C CYS A 394 -36.26 -15.55 16.82
N GLN A 395 -37.01 -15.08 17.84
CA GLN A 395 -36.45 -14.25 18.90
C GLN A 395 -35.29 -14.93 19.64
N ARG A 396 -35.44 -16.20 20.01
CA ARG A 396 -34.38 -16.98 20.67
C ARG A 396 -33.15 -17.21 19.79
N ILE A 397 -33.32 -17.29 18.47
CA ILE A 397 -32.21 -17.37 17.52
C ILE A 397 -31.45 -16.05 17.50
N LEU A 398 -32.17 -14.92 17.40
CA LEU A 398 -31.58 -13.58 17.37
C LEU A 398 -30.93 -13.19 18.70
N GLU A 399 -31.45 -13.63 19.84
CA GLU A 399 -30.81 -13.45 21.15
C GLU A 399 -29.46 -14.18 21.27
N ARG A 400 -29.27 -15.26 20.50
CA ARG A 400 -28.03 -16.06 20.48
C ARG A 400 -27.13 -15.72 19.29
N THR A 401 -27.45 -14.66 18.55
CA THR A 401 -26.71 -14.20 17.37
C THR A 401 -26.37 -12.73 17.52
N SER A 402 -25.09 -12.43 17.76
CA SER A 402 -24.60 -11.06 17.84
C SER A 402 -24.32 -10.53 16.43
N PHE A 403 -24.97 -9.44 16.02
CA PHE A 403 -24.67 -8.73 14.78
C PHE A 403 -23.84 -7.49 15.12
N SER A 404 -22.53 -7.56 14.90
CA SER A 404 -21.60 -6.53 15.32
C SER A 404 -21.32 -5.55 14.17
N GLU A 405 -21.58 -4.27 14.43
CA GLU A 405 -21.28 -3.17 13.51
C GLU A 405 -19.79 -2.90 13.47
N THR A 406 -19.27 -2.53 12.28
CA THR A 406 -17.82 -2.35 12.09
C THR A 406 -17.48 -1.04 11.38
N VAL A 407 -16.29 -0.51 11.67
CA VAL A 407 -15.66 0.59 10.91
C VAL A 407 -14.30 0.14 10.42
N VAL A 408 -14.14 0.09 9.11
CA VAL A 408 -12.88 -0.27 8.47
C VAL A 408 -12.13 0.98 8.00
N THR A 409 -10.89 1.14 8.43
CA THR A 409 -10.00 2.24 8.01
C THR A 409 -9.01 1.83 6.91
N ARG A 410 -8.83 0.52 6.69
CA ARG A 410 -7.86 -0.07 5.77
C ARG A 410 -8.33 -0.08 4.32
N ILE A 411 -7.48 0.35 3.39
CA ILE A 411 -7.72 0.16 1.95
C ILE A 411 -7.17 -1.19 1.51
N VAL A 412 -8.04 -1.95 0.83
CA VAL A 412 -7.69 -3.24 0.25
C VAL A 412 -8.20 -3.31 -1.18
N SER A 413 -7.37 -3.82 -2.08
CA SER A 413 -7.69 -4.01 -3.49
C SER A 413 -7.48 -5.46 -3.89
N LYS A 414 -8.38 -5.96 -4.72
CA LYS A 414 -8.26 -7.28 -5.35
C LYS A 414 -7.43 -7.16 -6.62
N LEU A 415 -6.59 -8.14 -6.89
CA LEU A 415 -5.90 -8.23 -8.17
C LEU A 415 -6.90 -8.47 -9.31
N THR A 416 -6.61 -7.93 -10.50
CA THR A 416 -7.43 -8.17 -11.70
C THR A 416 -7.33 -9.63 -12.15
N GLU A 417 -8.36 -10.11 -12.84
CA GLU A 417 -8.39 -11.49 -13.34
C GLU A 417 -7.28 -11.75 -14.36
N ASP A 418 -6.99 -10.80 -15.25
CA ASP A 418 -5.87 -10.92 -16.20
C ASP A 418 -4.52 -11.10 -15.50
N ALA A 419 -4.31 -10.38 -14.41
CA ALA A 419 -3.09 -10.50 -13.62
C ALA A 419 -3.05 -11.82 -12.83
N LEU A 420 -4.19 -12.34 -12.37
CA LEU A 420 -4.28 -13.68 -11.79
C LEU A 420 -3.97 -14.77 -12.83
N VAL A 421 -4.57 -14.71 -14.02
CA VAL A 421 -4.30 -15.65 -15.12
C VAL A 421 -2.82 -15.63 -15.51
N ARG A 422 -2.23 -14.43 -15.61
CA ARG A 422 -0.79 -14.27 -15.88
C ARG A 422 0.05 -14.94 -14.80
N GLN A 423 -0.28 -14.74 -13.51
CA GLN A 423 0.42 -15.39 -12.40
C GLN A 423 0.31 -16.92 -12.47
N LEU A 424 -0.88 -17.45 -12.71
CA LEU A 424 -1.11 -18.90 -12.80
C LEU A 424 -0.28 -19.51 -13.92
N ARG A 425 -0.23 -18.88 -15.09
CA ARG A 425 0.60 -19.34 -16.21
C ARG A 425 2.09 -19.37 -15.85
N ILE A 426 2.61 -18.28 -15.29
CA ILE A 426 4.02 -18.19 -14.89
C ILE A 426 4.35 -19.25 -13.83
N LYS A 427 3.51 -19.39 -12.81
CA LYS A 427 3.74 -20.30 -11.69
C LYS A 427 3.58 -21.77 -12.10
N SER A 428 2.69 -22.09 -13.02
CA SER A 428 2.57 -23.44 -13.58
C SER A 428 3.86 -23.86 -14.28
N GLU A 429 4.47 -22.98 -15.08
CA GLU A 429 5.73 -23.28 -15.74
C GLU A 429 6.91 -23.37 -14.75
N LEU A 430 6.95 -22.51 -13.73
CA LEU A 430 7.94 -22.60 -12.65
C LEU A 430 7.79 -23.90 -11.86
N TYR A 431 6.57 -24.32 -11.54
CA TYR A 431 6.30 -25.57 -10.84
C TYR A 431 6.84 -26.77 -11.63
N LYS A 432 6.56 -26.84 -12.95
CA LYS A 432 7.07 -27.92 -13.81
C LYS A 432 8.60 -27.99 -13.76
N LYS A 433 9.29 -26.85 -13.80
CA LYS A 433 10.75 -26.77 -13.68
C LYS A 433 11.23 -27.21 -12.30
N ASN A 434 10.58 -26.74 -11.23
CA ASN A 434 10.93 -27.07 -9.85
C ASN A 434 10.78 -28.57 -9.56
N VAL A 435 9.72 -29.22 -10.07
CA VAL A 435 9.52 -30.67 -9.90
C VAL A 435 10.68 -31.46 -10.51
N VAL A 436 11.16 -31.07 -11.69
CA VAL A 436 12.32 -31.71 -12.33
C VAL A 436 13.58 -31.49 -11.49
N ALA A 437 13.84 -30.26 -11.05
CA ALA A 437 15.00 -29.93 -10.22
C ALA A 437 15.00 -30.65 -8.85
N VAL A 438 13.84 -30.77 -8.19
CA VAL A 438 13.68 -31.49 -6.92
C VAL A 438 13.96 -32.99 -7.10
N ARG A 439 13.53 -33.57 -8.23
CA ARG A 439 13.81 -34.97 -8.56
C ARG A 439 15.27 -35.23 -8.87
N GLU A 440 15.92 -34.35 -9.61
CA GLU A 440 17.34 -34.47 -9.97
C GLU A 440 18.28 -34.27 -8.77
N SER A 441 17.87 -33.49 -7.77
CA SER A 441 18.66 -33.21 -6.56
C SER A 441 18.40 -34.17 -5.38
N SER A 442 17.38 -35.03 -5.48
CA SER A 442 17.03 -35.99 -4.42
C SER A 442 17.85 -37.29 -4.57
N PRO A 443 18.60 -37.72 -3.53
CA PRO A 443 19.36 -38.97 -3.60
C PRO A 443 18.44 -40.18 -3.76
N HIS A 444 18.87 -41.17 -4.55
CA HIS A 444 18.11 -42.39 -4.81
C HIS A 444 17.81 -43.14 -3.51
N VAL A 445 16.62 -43.75 -3.42
CA VAL A 445 16.12 -44.44 -2.22
C VAL A 445 17.07 -45.57 -1.73
N GLY A 446 17.93 -46.09 -2.61
CA GLY A 446 18.91 -47.12 -2.28
C GLY A 446 20.05 -46.66 -1.35
N ASP A 447 20.54 -45.44 -1.51
CA ASP A 447 21.83 -45.02 -0.91
C ASP A 447 21.81 -44.95 0.64
N TRP A 448 20.64 -44.71 1.24
CA TRP A 448 20.49 -44.62 2.70
C TRP A 448 19.91 -45.90 3.32
N ALA A 449 19.15 -46.69 2.54
CA ALA A 449 18.58 -47.95 3.01
C ALA A 449 19.68 -49.00 3.27
N GLU A 450 20.75 -48.99 2.46
CA GLU A 450 21.93 -49.85 2.63
C GLU A 450 22.74 -49.54 3.91
N ALA A 451 22.58 -48.34 4.49
CA ALA A 451 23.26 -47.92 5.71
C ALA A 451 22.50 -48.28 7.00
N LEU A 452 21.28 -48.81 6.91
CA LEU A 452 20.44 -49.20 8.04
C LEU A 452 20.52 -50.72 8.30
N PRO A 453 20.39 -51.18 9.56
CA PRO A 453 20.25 -52.61 9.85
C PRO A 453 19.07 -53.23 9.08
N GLY A 454 19.26 -54.42 8.49
CA GLY A 454 18.34 -55.02 7.51
C GLY A 454 16.86 -55.00 7.91
N ASP A 455 16.54 -55.42 9.14
CA ASP A 455 15.16 -55.46 9.66
C ASP A 455 14.51 -54.07 9.75
N THR A 456 15.31 -53.01 9.92
CA THR A 456 14.81 -51.62 9.99
C THR A 456 14.61 -51.02 8.61
N ALA A 457 15.49 -51.34 7.65
CA ALA A 457 15.40 -50.84 6.28
C ALA A 457 14.13 -51.33 5.58
N GLU A 458 13.79 -52.63 5.73
CA GLU A 458 12.59 -53.23 5.13
C GLU A 458 11.28 -52.60 5.67
N VAL A 459 11.25 -52.23 6.96
CA VAL A 459 10.08 -51.61 7.58
C VAL A 459 9.96 -50.12 7.21
N VAL A 460 11.07 -49.38 7.17
CA VAL A 460 11.04 -47.91 7.02
C VAL A 460 10.97 -47.47 5.55
N ALA A 461 11.56 -48.21 4.62
CA ALA A 461 11.66 -47.82 3.21
C ALA A 461 10.31 -47.51 2.53
N PRO A 462 9.24 -48.33 2.69
CA PRO A 462 7.94 -48.03 2.07
C PRO A 462 7.32 -46.73 2.60
N HIS A 463 7.49 -46.44 3.90
CA HIS A 463 6.96 -45.23 4.54
C HIS A 463 7.69 -43.98 4.06
N VAL A 464 9.03 -44.03 4.02
CA VAL A 464 9.85 -42.91 3.54
C VAL A 464 9.62 -42.65 2.05
N SER A 465 9.49 -43.71 1.22
CA SER A 465 9.16 -43.57 -0.19
C SER A 465 7.81 -42.87 -0.37
N THR A 466 6.77 -43.32 0.35
CA THR A 466 5.43 -42.71 0.29
C THR A 466 5.47 -41.22 0.65
N LEU A 467 6.17 -40.86 1.73
CA LEU A 467 6.30 -39.46 2.15
C LEU A 467 7.14 -38.62 1.18
N ARG A 468 8.15 -39.21 0.53
CA ARG A 468 8.96 -38.53 -0.48
C ARG A 468 8.16 -38.28 -1.75
N ASP A 469 7.44 -39.27 -2.25
CA ASP A 469 6.59 -39.15 -3.44
C ASP A 469 5.49 -38.08 -3.26
N ALA A 470 4.95 -37.94 -2.04
CA ALA A 470 4.04 -36.86 -1.69
C ALA A 470 4.75 -35.52 -1.43
N GLY A 471 5.97 -35.55 -0.89
CA GLY A 471 6.76 -34.39 -0.50
C GLY A 471 7.42 -33.64 -1.66
N GLU A 472 7.80 -34.34 -2.73
CA GLU A 472 8.38 -33.75 -3.95
C GLU A 472 7.47 -32.68 -4.59
N PRO A 473 6.21 -32.99 -4.96
CA PRO A 473 5.31 -31.98 -5.53
C PRO A 473 4.99 -30.86 -4.53
N ALA A 474 4.85 -31.19 -3.24
CA ALA A 474 4.64 -30.18 -2.20
C ALA A 474 5.83 -29.21 -2.09
N SER A 475 7.06 -29.72 -2.14
CA SER A 475 8.29 -28.93 -2.08
C SER A 475 8.48 -28.04 -3.31
N ALA A 476 8.12 -28.54 -4.50
CA ALA A 476 8.16 -27.78 -5.74
C ALA A 476 7.14 -26.63 -5.77
N LEU A 477 5.98 -26.81 -5.13
CA LEU A 477 4.92 -25.82 -4.99
C LEU A 477 5.20 -24.82 -3.85
N ALA A 478 5.90 -25.23 -2.79
CA ALA A 478 6.16 -24.44 -1.59
C ALA A 478 6.66 -22.99 -1.84
N PRO A 479 7.66 -22.73 -2.71
CA PRO A 479 8.18 -21.38 -2.95
C PRO A 479 7.29 -20.51 -3.84
N LEU A 480 6.19 -21.05 -4.40
CA LEU A 480 5.32 -20.33 -5.31
C LEU A 480 4.21 -19.61 -4.53
N HIS A 481 4.26 -18.27 -4.51
CA HIS A 481 3.28 -17.43 -3.80
C HIS A 481 2.19 -16.90 -4.73
N LEU A 482 0.94 -17.32 -4.56
CA LEU A 482 -0.19 -16.80 -5.34
C LEU A 482 -0.74 -15.51 -4.74
N ILE A 483 -0.44 -14.35 -5.34
CA ILE A 483 -0.84 -13.06 -4.77
C ILE A 483 -2.22 -12.68 -5.29
N LEU A 484 -3.18 -12.46 -4.39
CA LEU A 484 -4.57 -12.17 -4.76
C LEU A 484 -5.05 -10.77 -4.36
N PHE A 485 -4.43 -10.17 -3.35
CA PHE A 485 -4.87 -8.88 -2.81
C PHE A 485 -3.68 -7.98 -2.52
N ASN A 486 -3.87 -6.66 -2.67
CA ASN A 486 -2.98 -5.66 -2.09
C ASN A 486 -3.68 -4.97 -0.93
N SER A 487 -2.96 -4.70 0.14
CA SER A 487 -3.52 -4.19 1.38
C SER A 487 -2.59 -3.13 2.00
N GLU A 488 -3.19 -2.09 2.56
CA GLU A 488 -2.45 -1.10 3.38
C GLU A 488 -2.02 -1.71 4.72
N THR A 489 -1.13 -1.01 5.43
CA THR A 489 -0.51 -1.48 6.69
C THR A 489 -1.34 -1.18 7.92
N ASP A 490 -2.37 -0.34 7.80
CA ASP A 490 -3.26 -0.02 8.90
C ASP A 490 -4.06 -1.26 9.29
N MET A 491 -4.02 -1.62 10.58
CA MET A 491 -4.45 -2.94 11.05
C MET A 491 -5.76 -3.00 11.84
N PRO A 492 -6.20 -1.99 12.62
CA PRO A 492 -7.31 -2.17 13.55
C PRO A 492 -8.66 -2.20 12.81
N LEU A 493 -9.42 -3.26 13.06
CA LEU A 493 -10.83 -3.35 12.74
C LEU A 493 -11.61 -2.88 13.97
N TYR A 494 -12.28 -1.73 13.87
CA TYR A 494 -13.12 -1.26 14.96
C TYR A 494 -14.47 -1.97 14.92
N VAL A 495 -14.90 -2.49 16.06
CA VAL A 495 -16.14 -3.26 16.18
C VAL A 495 -16.93 -2.80 17.40
N GLN A 496 -18.25 -2.68 17.27
CA GLN A 496 -19.08 -2.38 18.43
C GLN A 496 -19.09 -3.57 19.41
N GLN A 497 -18.94 -3.28 20.71
CA GLN A 497 -19.03 -4.27 21.78
C GLN A 497 -20.36 -5.03 21.73
N GLY A 498 -20.32 -6.32 21.99
CA GLY A 498 -21.50 -7.19 21.94
C GLY A 498 -21.23 -8.68 21.77
N SER A 499 -19.96 -9.12 21.81
CA SER A 499 -19.57 -10.52 21.82
C SER A 499 -18.25 -10.69 22.58
N ASP A 500 -18.22 -11.59 23.55
CA ASP A 500 -17.01 -11.90 24.35
C ASP A 500 -15.85 -12.37 23.47
N LEU A 501 -16.16 -13.00 22.32
CA LEU A 501 -15.13 -13.48 21.39
C LEU A 501 -14.29 -12.35 20.81
N LEU A 502 -14.87 -11.16 20.62
CA LEU A 502 -14.22 -10.03 19.95
C LEU A 502 -13.12 -9.40 20.80
N GLU A 503 -13.29 -9.40 22.13
CA GLU A 503 -12.34 -8.85 23.10
C GLU A 503 -10.99 -9.60 23.11
N HIS A 504 -10.94 -10.78 22.49
CA HIS A 504 -9.77 -11.64 22.45
C HIS A 504 -9.02 -11.62 21.11
N LEU A 505 -9.52 -10.89 20.10
CA LEU A 505 -8.92 -10.87 18.77
C LEU A 505 -7.93 -9.70 18.61
N ARG A 506 -6.67 -10.00 18.28
CA ARG A 506 -5.54 -9.03 18.28
C ARG A 506 -5.72 -7.82 17.37
N GLN A 507 -6.47 -7.99 16.29
CA GLN A 507 -6.67 -6.95 15.28
C GLN A 507 -8.06 -6.31 15.38
N ILE A 508 -8.86 -6.68 16.38
CA ILE A 508 -10.15 -6.07 16.66
C ILE A 508 -10.00 -5.12 17.84
N ASP A 509 -10.44 -3.88 17.65
CA ASP A 509 -10.56 -2.89 18.71
C ASP A 509 -12.04 -2.66 19.00
N THR A 510 -12.49 -3.15 20.14
CA THR A 510 -13.90 -3.03 20.52
C THR A 510 -14.18 -1.66 21.12
N VAL A 511 -15.32 -1.08 20.73
CA VAL A 511 -15.76 0.23 21.21
C VAL A 511 -17.21 0.18 21.66
N ALA A 512 -17.56 1.00 22.65
CA ALA A 512 -18.93 1.05 23.18
C ALA A 512 -19.92 1.61 22.13
N ASP A 513 -19.52 2.66 21.41
CA ASP A 513 -20.30 3.27 20.32
C ASP A 513 -19.42 3.45 19.07
N ILE A 514 -19.70 2.62 18.07
CA ILE A 514 -18.98 2.61 16.79
C ILE A 514 -19.30 3.82 15.91
N ALA A 515 -20.46 4.47 16.10
CA ALA A 515 -20.85 5.65 15.33
C ALA A 515 -19.84 6.79 15.55
N VAL A 516 -19.27 6.88 16.75
CA VAL A 516 -18.23 7.86 17.08
C VAL A 516 -16.96 7.61 16.29
N ILE A 517 -16.54 6.35 16.09
CA ILE A 517 -15.34 6.03 15.29
C ILE A 517 -15.55 6.38 13.81
N GLN A 518 -16.74 6.10 13.26
CA GLN A 518 -17.07 6.47 11.88
C GLN A 518 -17.02 8.00 11.69
N LEU A 519 -17.54 8.73 12.67
CA LEU A 519 -17.51 10.19 12.72
C LEU A 519 -16.07 10.72 12.75
N LEU A 520 -15.23 10.15 13.61
CA LEU A 520 -13.80 10.50 13.71
C LEU A 520 -13.08 10.31 12.38
N LYS A 521 -13.21 9.13 11.76
CA LYS A 521 -12.61 8.84 10.46
C LYS A 521 -13.07 9.86 9.40
N ASN A 522 -14.36 10.18 9.35
CA ASN A 522 -14.86 11.10 8.34
C ASN A 522 -14.31 12.51 8.51
N ARG A 523 -14.16 12.99 9.76
CA ARG A 523 -13.69 14.36 10.04
C ARG A 523 -12.17 14.49 9.99
N LEU A 524 -11.45 13.65 10.75
CA LEU A 524 -9.99 13.73 10.89
C LEU A 524 -9.25 13.33 9.62
N TRP A 525 -9.75 12.32 8.89
CA TRP A 525 -9.04 11.80 7.72
C TRP A 525 -9.67 12.32 6.44
N ASN A 526 -10.92 11.94 6.16
CA ASN A 526 -11.51 12.26 4.86
C ASN A 526 -11.65 13.77 4.63
N GLY A 527 -12.01 14.54 5.66
CA GLY A 527 -12.12 16.00 5.61
C GLY A 527 -10.77 16.68 5.43
N THR A 528 -9.85 16.45 6.36
CA THR A 528 -8.49 17.02 6.31
C THR A 528 -7.76 16.66 5.02
N HIS A 529 -7.87 15.41 4.54
CA HIS A 529 -7.21 14.96 3.32
C HIS A 529 -7.72 15.71 2.08
N ALA A 530 -9.02 16.00 2.02
CA ALA A 530 -9.59 16.79 0.93
C ALA A 530 -9.10 18.25 0.96
N ILE A 531 -9.06 18.86 2.15
CA ILE A 531 -8.57 20.24 2.33
C ILE A 531 -7.10 20.36 1.90
N VAL A 532 -6.25 19.47 2.41
CA VAL A 532 -4.82 19.42 2.04
C VAL A 532 -4.66 19.18 0.54
N ALA A 533 -5.46 18.32 -0.07
CA ALA A 533 -5.40 18.04 -1.50
C ALA A 533 -5.72 19.27 -2.36
N TRP A 534 -6.76 20.03 -2.04
CA TRP A 534 -7.11 21.25 -2.77
C TRP A 534 -6.00 22.30 -2.66
N TYR A 535 -5.45 22.51 -1.46
CA TYR A 535 -4.37 23.47 -1.27
C TYR A 535 -3.10 23.05 -2.02
N ALA A 536 -2.71 21.78 -1.89
CA ALA A 536 -1.55 21.21 -2.56
C ALA A 536 -1.65 21.31 -4.09
N ALA A 537 -2.81 20.99 -4.66
CA ALA A 537 -3.03 21.09 -6.11
C ALA A 537 -2.92 22.54 -6.59
N LEU A 538 -3.51 23.49 -5.86
CA LEU A 538 -3.42 24.92 -6.18
C LEU A 538 -1.97 25.45 -6.11
N LEU A 539 -1.15 24.90 -5.20
CA LEU A 539 0.28 25.20 -5.09
C LEU A 539 1.14 24.53 -6.19
N GLY A 540 0.54 23.69 -7.04
CA GLY A 540 1.23 23.02 -8.15
C GLY A 540 1.91 21.71 -7.77
N TYR A 541 1.64 21.14 -6.59
CA TYR A 541 2.19 19.85 -6.20
C TYR A 541 1.45 18.69 -6.89
N PRO A 542 2.17 17.68 -7.41
CA PRO A 542 1.55 16.57 -8.15
C PRO A 542 0.86 15.54 -7.24
N SER A 543 1.29 15.42 -5.99
CA SER A 543 0.77 14.43 -5.03
C SER A 543 0.81 14.96 -3.61
N ILE A 544 0.05 14.34 -2.72
CA ILE A 544 0.01 14.69 -1.30
C ILE A 544 1.40 14.59 -0.66
N GLY A 545 2.15 13.51 -0.90
CA GLY A 545 3.49 13.31 -0.31
C GLY A 545 4.49 14.41 -0.65
N HIS A 546 4.50 14.88 -1.90
CA HIS A 546 5.31 16.03 -2.33
C HIS A 546 4.91 17.31 -1.56
N ALA A 547 3.60 17.58 -1.48
CA ALA A 547 3.07 18.77 -0.82
C ALA A 547 3.36 18.81 0.68
N MET A 548 3.50 17.66 1.33
CA MET A 548 3.89 17.58 2.75
C MET A 548 5.30 18.13 3.03
N GLY A 549 6.10 18.45 2.01
CA GLY A 549 7.35 19.20 2.16
C GLY A 549 7.18 20.69 2.37
N ASP A 550 6.04 21.25 1.95
CA ASP A 550 5.77 22.67 2.00
C ASP A 550 5.38 23.11 3.42
N ALA A 551 6.07 24.11 3.96
CA ALA A 551 5.80 24.64 5.28
C ALA A 551 4.35 25.14 5.43
N ARG A 552 3.75 25.69 4.36
CA ARG A 552 2.36 26.17 4.38
C ARG A 552 1.37 25.03 4.49
N VAL A 553 1.63 23.91 3.80
CA VAL A 553 0.78 22.71 3.83
C VAL A 553 0.88 22.03 5.19
N GLN A 554 2.09 21.94 5.76
CA GLN A 554 2.28 21.43 7.12
C GLN A 554 1.60 22.31 8.16
N ALA A 555 1.76 23.63 8.10
CA ALA A 555 1.07 24.56 9.01
C ALA A 555 -0.45 24.42 8.94
N LEU A 556 -1.01 24.28 7.73
CA LEU A 556 -2.44 24.03 7.55
C LEU A 556 -2.87 22.70 8.18
N MET A 557 -2.10 21.63 7.97
CA MET A 557 -2.43 20.32 8.52
C MET A 557 -2.31 20.29 10.06
N ASP A 558 -1.28 20.94 10.61
CA ASP A 558 -1.06 21.09 12.05
C ASP A 558 -2.23 21.84 12.67
N GLN A 559 -2.63 22.97 12.10
CA GLN A 559 -3.77 23.72 12.60
C GLN A 559 -5.07 22.90 12.54
N LEU A 560 -5.37 22.30 11.38
CA LEU A 560 -6.58 21.49 11.19
C LEU A 560 -6.65 20.35 12.21
N LEU A 561 -5.58 19.60 12.38
CA LEU A 561 -5.58 18.40 13.23
C LEU A 561 -5.43 18.75 14.71
N ASP A 562 -4.43 19.54 15.06
CA ASP A 562 -3.98 19.71 16.44
C ASP A 562 -4.69 20.86 17.16
N ALA A 563 -4.97 21.96 16.46
CA ALA A 563 -5.59 23.16 17.04
C ALA A 563 -7.12 23.24 16.88
N GLU A 564 -7.69 22.59 15.86
CA GLU A 564 -9.12 22.69 15.55
C GLU A 564 -9.87 21.38 15.78
N LEU A 565 -9.54 20.32 15.05
CA LEU A 565 -10.29 19.06 15.09
C LEU A 565 -10.07 18.29 16.39
N ALA A 566 -8.83 18.10 16.84
CA ALA A 566 -8.53 17.39 18.09
C ALA A 566 -9.26 17.98 19.30
N PRO A 567 -9.17 19.30 19.59
CA PRO A 567 -9.88 19.87 20.74
C PRO A 567 -11.40 19.84 20.57
N ALA A 568 -11.94 20.09 19.37
CA ALA A 568 -13.38 20.01 19.13
C ALA A 568 -13.93 18.59 19.34
N LEU A 569 -13.21 17.57 18.85
CA LEU A 569 -13.58 16.17 19.03
C LEU A 569 -13.39 15.72 20.48
N ALA A 570 -12.34 16.17 21.16
CA ALA A 570 -12.10 15.88 22.58
C ALA A 570 -13.12 16.55 23.51
N ALA A 571 -13.70 17.68 23.10
CA ALA A 571 -14.80 18.33 23.80
C ALA A 571 -16.11 17.56 23.62
N GLN A 572 -16.39 17.12 22.38
CA GLN A 572 -17.60 16.36 22.07
C GLN A 572 -17.57 14.91 22.59
N PHE A 573 -16.40 14.26 22.56
CA PHE A 573 -16.15 12.86 22.93
C PHE A 573 -14.95 12.73 23.88
N PRO A 574 -15.08 13.13 25.16
CA PRO A 574 -13.98 13.16 26.12
C PRO A 574 -13.26 11.81 26.31
N GLU A 575 -13.98 10.70 26.18
CA GLU A 575 -13.51 9.33 26.32
C GLU A 575 -12.50 8.91 25.24
N LEU A 576 -12.45 9.61 24.11
CA LEU A 576 -11.57 9.29 22.98
C LEU A 576 -10.27 10.09 22.96
N ARG A 577 -10.04 10.99 23.94
CA ARG A 577 -8.85 11.86 24.00
C ARG A 577 -7.52 11.14 23.77
N THR A 578 -7.31 10.00 24.42
CA THR A 578 -6.08 9.23 24.30
C THR A 578 -5.92 8.61 22.91
N ARG A 579 -7.03 8.21 22.28
CA ARG A 579 -7.06 7.57 20.95
C ARG A 579 -6.92 8.58 19.80
N LEU A 580 -7.37 9.82 19.99
CA LEU A 580 -7.26 10.88 18.97
C LEU A 580 -5.82 11.11 18.50
N ALA A 581 -4.86 11.08 19.44
CA ALA A 581 -3.44 11.27 19.13
C ALA A 581 -2.91 10.18 18.17
N GLU A 582 -3.30 8.92 18.38
CA GLU A 582 -2.89 7.80 17.53
C GLU A 582 -3.51 7.90 16.13
N PHE A 583 -4.78 8.29 16.03
CA PHE A 583 -5.47 8.55 14.76
C PHE A 583 -4.80 9.66 13.95
N ILE A 584 -4.42 10.75 14.62
CA ILE A 584 -3.75 11.90 14.01
C ILE A 584 -2.35 11.51 13.54
N ALA A 585 -1.57 10.85 14.39
CA ALA A 585 -0.22 10.40 14.05
C ALA A 585 -0.22 9.44 12.84
N THR A 586 -1.15 8.48 12.82
CA THR A 586 -1.31 7.53 11.71
C THR A 586 -1.66 8.24 10.41
N PHE A 587 -2.60 9.19 10.45
CA PHE A 587 -3.00 9.96 9.28
C PHE A 587 -1.88 10.85 8.74
N ARG A 588 -1.21 11.59 9.63
CA ARG A 588 -0.04 12.42 9.30
C ARG A 588 1.04 11.59 8.61
N ASN A 589 1.36 10.42 9.18
CA ASN A 589 2.34 9.52 8.59
C ASN A 589 1.91 9.03 7.20
N ARG A 590 0.62 8.72 7.01
CA ARG A 590 0.08 8.35 5.71
C ARG A 590 0.24 9.45 4.67
N CYS A 591 -0.13 10.70 4.99
CA CYS A 591 0.01 11.83 4.07
C CYS A 591 1.49 12.10 3.74
N ALA A 592 2.40 12.02 4.71
CA ALA A 592 3.83 12.24 4.52
C ALA A 592 4.51 11.24 3.56
N HIS A 593 3.90 10.07 3.33
CA HIS A 593 4.41 9.03 2.43
C HIS A 593 3.56 8.85 1.16
N ALA A 594 2.56 9.70 0.95
CA ALA A 594 1.61 9.60 -0.15
C ALA A 594 2.15 10.18 -1.48
N PHE A 595 3.39 9.85 -1.86
CA PHE A 595 4.04 10.36 -3.09
C PHE A 595 3.40 9.83 -4.38
N LYS A 596 2.63 8.74 -4.27
CA LYS A 596 1.89 8.11 -5.38
C LYS A 596 0.39 8.44 -5.33
N ASP A 597 -0.04 9.32 -4.44
CA ASP A 597 -1.44 9.72 -4.31
C ASP A 597 -1.69 11.11 -4.92
N PRO A 598 -2.23 11.20 -6.16
CA PRO A 598 -2.37 12.47 -6.85
C PRO A 598 -3.34 13.43 -6.14
N CYS A 599 -2.98 14.70 -6.02
CA CYS A 599 -3.82 15.71 -5.37
C CYS A 599 -5.20 15.81 -6.03
N GLU A 600 -5.27 15.73 -7.36
CA GLU A 600 -6.53 15.78 -8.12
C GLU A 600 -7.47 14.62 -7.79
N ARG A 601 -6.92 13.40 -7.69
CA ARG A 601 -7.69 12.18 -7.34
C ARG A 601 -8.28 12.30 -5.94
N VAL A 602 -7.51 12.83 -4.99
CA VAL A 602 -7.96 13.05 -3.61
C VAL A 602 -8.95 14.21 -3.55
N GLY A 603 -8.74 15.27 -4.34
CA GLY A 603 -9.52 16.51 -4.39
C GLY A 603 -10.87 16.42 -5.11
N ARG A 604 -11.07 15.43 -5.99
CA ARG A 604 -12.29 15.24 -6.80
C ARG A 604 -13.61 15.31 -6.02
N ASP A 605 -14.70 15.64 -6.70
CA ASP A 605 -16.05 15.75 -6.13
C ASP A 605 -16.15 16.76 -4.95
N PRO A 606 -15.75 18.04 -5.17
CA PRO A 606 -15.74 19.04 -4.10
C PRO A 606 -17.13 19.40 -3.57
N LEU A 607 -18.18 19.41 -4.40
CA LEU A 607 -19.53 19.78 -3.98
C LEU A 607 -20.08 18.77 -2.98
N ARG A 608 -19.92 17.46 -3.25
CA ARG A 608 -20.33 16.38 -2.33
C ARG A 608 -19.62 16.48 -0.97
N LYS A 609 -18.35 16.83 -0.96
CA LYS A 609 -17.53 16.96 0.26
C LYS A 609 -17.87 18.21 1.08
N LEU A 610 -18.49 19.21 0.44
CA LEU A 610 -19.01 20.42 1.07
C LEU A 610 -20.49 20.29 1.47
N GLN A 611 -21.12 19.13 1.35
CA GLN A 611 -22.52 18.98 1.76
C GLN A 611 -22.71 19.34 3.25
N ARG A 612 -23.85 19.95 3.59
CA ARG A 612 -24.20 20.32 4.98
C ARG A 612 -24.10 19.11 5.90
N GLY A 613 -23.33 19.24 6.98
CA GLY A 613 -23.13 18.17 7.97
C GLY A 613 -22.10 17.10 7.61
N GLU A 614 -21.49 17.16 6.42
CA GLU A 614 -20.46 16.20 5.97
C GLU A 614 -19.04 16.60 6.43
N ARG A 615 -17.99 16.06 5.80
CA ARG A 615 -16.62 16.00 6.32
C ARG A 615 -15.94 17.35 6.52
N VAL A 616 -16.27 18.37 5.72
CA VAL A 616 -15.70 19.72 5.84
C VAL A 616 -16.64 20.63 6.63
N LEU A 617 -17.82 20.95 6.09
CA LEU A 617 -18.76 21.88 6.75
C LEU A 617 -19.32 21.33 8.06
N GLY A 618 -19.50 20.00 8.19
CA GLY A 618 -19.88 19.38 9.45
C GLY A 618 -18.77 19.44 10.51
N SER A 619 -17.50 19.46 10.10
CA SER A 619 -16.37 19.69 11.03
C SER A 619 -16.32 21.14 11.50
N LEU A 620 -16.54 22.09 10.59
CA LEU A 620 -16.62 23.51 10.93
C LEU A 620 -17.80 23.81 11.89
N ALA A 621 -18.97 23.26 11.59
CA ALA A 621 -20.15 23.37 12.45
C ALA A 621 -19.92 22.74 13.83
N MET A 622 -19.24 21.58 13.89
CA MET A 622 -18.87 20.92 15.14
C MET A 622 -17.92 21.80 15.98
N ALA A 623 -16.87 22.34 15.38
CA ALA A 623 -15.93 23.22 16.07
C ALA A 623 -16.64 24.46 16.65
N ALA A 624 -17.50 25.10 15.85
CA ALA A 624 -18.31 26.23 16.29
C ALA A 624 -19.23 25.85 17.47
N ALA A 625 -19.89 24.69 17.42
CA ALA A 625 -20.76 24.20 18.50
C ALA A 625 -19.99 23.91 19.80
N GLN A 626 -18.70 23.58 19.72
CA GLN A 626 -17.83 23.36 20.88
C GLN A 626 -17.05 24.61 21.30
N GLY A 627 -17.28 25.77 20.67
CA GLY A 627 -16.57 27.01 20.97
C GLY A 627 -15.09 26.99 20.58
N VAL A 628 -14.70 26.14 19.63
CA VAL A 628 -13.34 26.07 19.09
C VAL A 628 -13.25 26.95 17.85
N ALA A 629 -12.33 27.92 17.87
CA ALA A 629 -12.03 28.74 16.70
C ALA A 629 -11.48 27.87 15.58
N ALA A 630 -12.05 27.99 14.38
CA ALA A 630 -11.78 27.07 13.27
C ALA A 630 -11.46 27.77 11.92
N PRO A 631 -10.48 28.70 11.90
CA PRO A 631 -10.11 29.44 10.69
C PRO A 631 -9.57 28.55 9.57
N ALA A 632 -8.83 27.49 9.88
CA ALA A 632 -8.30 26.56 8.87
C ALA A 632 -9.40 25.69 8.25
N LEU A 633 -10.38 25.23 9.03
CA LEU A 633 -11.56 24.54 8.48
C LEU A 633 -12.38 25.45 7.56
N ALA A 634 -12.56 26.72 7.95
CA ALA A 634 -13.23 27.71 7.11
C ALA A 634 -12.44 28.00 5.81
N PHE A 635 -11.11 28.14 5.93
CA PHE A 635 -10.21 28.25 4.79
C PHE A 635 -10.27 27.01 3.89
N GLY A 636 -10.35 25.81 4.45
CA GLY A 636 -10.50 24.57 3.71
C GLY A 636 -11.80 24.49 2.89
N ALA A 637 -12.91 25.00 3.44
CA ALA A 637 -14.15 25.12 2.68
C ALA A 637 -14.06 26.15 1.55
N ALA A 638 -13.37 27.27 1.77
CA ALA A 638 -13.10 28.27 0.74
C ALA A 638 -12.18 27.74 -0.38
N LEU A 639 -11.14 26.99 0.00
CA LEU A 639 -10.21 26.33 -0.92
C LEU A 639 -10.93 25.37 -1.88
N ALA A 640 -11.93 24.62 -1.41
CA ALA A 640 -12.70 23.71 -2.25
C ALA A 640 -13.39 24.43 -3.43
N VAL A 641 -14.01 25.58 -3.15
CA VAL A 641 -14.67 26.40 -4.18
C VAL A 641 -13.61 27.07 -5.05
N HIS A 642 -12.56 27.64 -4.46
CA HIS A 642 -11.48 28.29 -5.21
C HIS A 642 -10.75 27.30 -6.15
N TYR A 643 -10.49 26.08 -5.69
CA TYR A 643 -9.97 24.97 -6.47
C TYR A 643 -10.87 24.66 -7.67
N ALA A 644 -12.18 24.50 -7.45
CA ALA A 644 -13.12 24.25 -8.54
C ALA A 644 -13.15 25.40 -9.57
N LEU A 645 -12.94 26.66 -9.15
CA LEU A 645 -12.91 27.80 -10.07
C LEU A 645 -11.63 27.87 -10.92
N HIS A 646 -10.47 27.50 -10.37
CA HIS A 646 -9.15 27.75 -11.00
C HIS A 646 -8.46 26.49 -11.55
N HIS A 647 -8.80 25.30 -11.06
CA HIS A 647 -8.22 24.06 -11.55
C HIS A 647 -8.93 23.64 -12.84
N PRO A 648 -8.23 23.34 -13.95
CA PRO A 648 -8.88 22.90 -15.18
C PRO A 648 -9.59 21.55 -14.93
N PRO A 649 -10.89 21.41 -15.28
CA PRO A 649 -11.61 20.16 -15.04
C PRO A 649 -11.02 19.06 -15.93
N ALA A 650 -10.79 17.88 -15.36
CA ALA A 650 -10.66 16.68 -16.17
C ALA A 650 -11.96 16.46 -16.96
N ALA A 651 -11.90 15.81 -18.13
CA ALA A 651 -13.07 15.64 -19.02
C ALA A 651 -14.28 14.96 -18.32
N GLU A 652 -14.03 14.23 -17.23
CA GLU A 652 -15.02 13.46 -16.46
C GLU A 652 -15.49 14.18 -15.16
N GLU A 653 -15.02 15.38 -14.84
CA GLU A 653 -15.32 16.02 -13.54
C GLU A 653 -16.57 16.92 -13.58
N ASP A 654 -17.72 16.34 -13.23
CA ASP A 654 -19.04 17.02 -13.26
C ASP A 654 -19.22 18.08 -12.16
N GLU A 655 -18.69 17.86 -10.95
CA GLU A 655 -18.95 18.77 -9.82
C GLU A 655 -18.24 20.11 -9.93
N CYS A 656 -16.98 20.15 -10.40
CA CYS A 656 -16.27 21.40 -10.65
C CYS A 656 -17.02 22.27 -11.68
N ARG A 657 -17.63 21.64 -12.70
CA ARG A 657 -18.48 22.34 -13.67
C ARG A 657 -19.73 22.92 -13.02
N THR A 658 -20.38 22.16 -12.14
CA THR A 658 -21.55 22.62 -11.37
C THR A 658 -21.19 23.81 -10.49
N ILE A 659 -20.08 23.75 -9.74
CA ILE A 659 -19.63 24.87 -8.90
C ILE A 659 -19.38 26.13 -9.74
N ARG A 660 -18.65 26.01 -10.88
CA ARG A 660 -18.44 27.14 -11.79
C ARG A 660 -19.75 27.73 -12.30
N ALA A 661 -20.70 26.87 -12.69
CA ALA A 661 -22.01 27.30 -13.20
C ALA A 661 -22.88 27.96 -12.13
N LEU A 662 -22.77 27.55 -10.87
CA LEU A 662 -23.46 28.17 -9.75
C LEU A 662 -22.84 29.53 -9.43
N TYR A 663 -21.51 29.59 -9.30
CA TYR A 663 -20.77 30.81 -9.01
C TYR A 663 -20.94 31.87 -10.10
N ALA A 664 -20.88 31.49 -11.39
CA ALA A 664 -20.99 32.43 -12.52
C ALA A 664 -22.34 33.17 -12.61
N ARG A 665 -23.38 32.76 -11.87
CA ARG A 665 -24.69 33.43 -11.91
C ARG A 665 -24.68 34.79 -11.23
N ARG A 666 -23.98 34.91 -10.10
CA ARG A 666 -23.98 36.12 -9.25
C ARG A 666 -22.63 36.42 -8.62
N GLU A 667 -21.60 35.63 -8.93
CA GLU A 667 -20.26 35.69 -8.33
C GLU A 667 -20.31 35.64 -6.79
N ALA A 668 -21.27 34.87 -6.26
CA ALA A 668 -21.51 34.76 -4.83
C ALA A 668 -21.15 33.35 -4.34
N LEU A 669 -20.25 33.27 -3.35
CA LEU A 669 -19.91 32.01 -2.68
C LEU A 669 -21.16 31.33 -2.08
N GLN A 670 -22.06 32.14 -1.52
CA GLN A 670 -23.31 31.66 -0.93
C GLN A 670 -24.16 30.84 -1.92
N ASP A 671 -24.17 31.19 -3.21
CA ASP A 671 -24.94 30.44 -4.22
C ASP A 671 -24.41 29.00 -4.41
N VAL A 672 -23.12 28.78 -4.12
CA VAL A 672 -22.49 27.45 -4.14
C VAL A 672 -22.78 26.71 -2.83
N LEU A 673 -22.49 27.34 -1.68
CA LEU A 673 -22.57 26.67 -0.37
C LEU A 673 -24.02 26.42 0.08
N ALA A 674 -24.96 27.26 -0.32
CA ALA A 674 -26.39 27.12 -0.03
C ALA A 674 -27.17 26.45 -1.15
N TRP A 675 -26.48 25.85 -2.14
CA TRP A 675 -27.15 25.20 -3.25
C TRP A 675 -28.00 24.03 -2.77
N ARG A 676 -29.24 23.98 -3.25
CA ARG A 676 -30.16 22.85 -3.09
C ARG A 676 -30.64 22.40 -4.46
N GLY A 677 -30.66 21.10 -4.69
CA GLY A 677 -31.04 20.55 -5.99
C GLY A 677 -31.01 19.03 -6.02
N GLU A 678 -31.15 18.46 -7.20
CA GLU A 678 -31.01 17.02 -7.41
C GLU A 678 -29.52 16.68 -7.64
N TYR A 679 -29.03 15.66 -6.93
CA TYR A 679 -27.67 15.17 -7.01
C TYR A 679 -27.70 13.64 -7.02
N HIS A 680 -27.31 13.05 -8.15
CA HIS A 680 -27.37 11.59 -8.40
C HIS A 680 -28.72 10.93 -8.02
N GLY A 681 -29.84 11.59 -8.30
CA GLY A 681 -31.18 11.08 -8.00
C GLY A 681 -31.62 11.23 -6.53
N ALA A 682 -30.84 11.92 -5.71
CA ALA A 682 -31.17 12.26 -4.33
C ALA A 682 -31.17 13.79 -4.12
N PRO A 683 -31.92 14.32 -3.14
CA PRO A 683 -31.83 15.74 -2.80
C PRO A 683 -30.46 16.08 -2.20
N PHE A 684 -29.83 17.12 -2.72
CA PHE A 684 -28.67 17.76 -2.13
C PHE A 684 -29.10 18.90 -1.22
N ASP A 685 -28.61 18.90 0.01
CA ASP A 685 -28.90 19.95 1.00
C ASP A 685 -27.62 20.73 1.32
N GLY A 686 -27.54 21.95 0.78
CA GLY A 686 -26.53 22.95 1.14
C GLY A 686 -26.85 23.66 2.46
N LEU A 687 -25.97 24.57 2.87
CA LEU A 687 -26.18 25.41 4.04
C LEU A 687 -27.47 26.20 3.95
N ASP A 688 -28.16 26.34 5.08
CA ASP A 688 -29.32 27.22 5.18
C ASP A 688 -28.85 28.68 5.29
N PRO A 689 -29.26 29.58 4.38
CA PRO A 689 -28.85 30.98 4.40
C PRO A 689 -29.10 31.72 5.72
N VAL A 690 -30.10 31.28 6.49
CA VAL A 690 -30.48 31.93 7.74
C VAL A 690 -29.92 31.18 8.93
N ALA A 691 -30.14 29.86 9.01
CA ALA A 691 -29.72 29.08 10.16
C ALA A 691 -28.19 28.89 10.23
N ASP A 692 -27.52 28.86 9.08
CA ASP A 692 -26.07 28.67 8.97
C ASP A 692 -25.34 29.97 8.57
N ALA A 693 -25.95 31.14 8.78
CA ALA A 693 -25.40 32.43 8.39
C ALA A 693 -23.99 32.70 8.96
N ALA A 694 -23.74 32.26 10.20
CA ALA A 694 -22.41 32.38 10.82
C ALA A 694 -21.36 31.50 10.13
N LEU A 695 -21.73 30.30 9.68
CA LEU A 695 -20.84 29.41 8.93
C LEU A 695 -20.55 29.99 7.55
N LEU A 696 -21.57 30.51 6.85
CA LEU A 696 -21.39 31.19 5.57
C LEU A 696 -20.44 32.38 5.69
N ALA A 697 -20.61 33.22 6.72
CA ALA A 697 -19.72 34.35 6.98
C ALA A 697 -18.28 33.90 7.29
N ALA A 698 -18.12 32.83 8.08
CA ALA A 698 -16.81 32.28 8.41
C ALA A 698 -16.04 31.81 7.16
N VAL A 699 -16.72 31.21 6.17
CA VAL A 699 -16.11 30.75 4.92
C VAL A 699 -15.93 31.89 3.90
N GLN A 700 -16.80 32.90 3.91
CA GLN A 700 -16.71 34.05 3.02
C GLN A 700 -15.39 34.83 3.20
N LEU A 701 -14.98 35.06 4.45
CA LEU A 701 -13.76 35.82 4.77
C LEU A 701 -12.48 35.24 4.09
N PRO A 702 -12.12 33.96 4.28
CA PRO A 702 -10.98 33.37 3.59
C PRO A 702 -11.19 33.26 2.07
N PHE A 703 -12.42 33.10 1.59
CA PHE A 703 -12.70 33.06 0.16
C PHE A 703 -12.39 34.41 -0.52
N ASP A 704 -12.82 35.53 0.08
CA ASP A 704 -12.51 36.87 -0.42
C ASP A 704 -10.99 37.13 -0.39
N GLY A 705 -10.32 36.65 0.66
CA GLY A 705 -8.87 36.66 0.78
C GLY A 705 -8.16 35.93 -0.37
N LEU A 706 -8.62 34.72 -0.70
CA LEU A 706 -8.12 33.94 -1.84
C LEU A 706 -8.39 34.63 -3.18
N GLN A 707 -9.52 35.32 -3.36
CA GLN A 707 -9.82 36.06 -4.58
C GLN A 707 -8.91 37.29 -4.74
N ALA A 708 -8.58 37.98 -3.65
CA ALA A 708 -7.80 39.21 -3.69
C ALA A 708 -6.28 38.98 -3.70
N GLY A 709 -5.80 38.05 -2.87
CA GLY A 709 -4.37 37.80 -2.63
C GLY A 709 -3.86 36.44 -3.14
N GLY A 710 -4.72 35.63 -3.75
CA GLY A 710 -4.35 34.28 -4.18
C GLY A 710 -3.91 33.39 -3.01
N LEU A 711 -2.95 32.51 -3.26
CA LEU A 711 -2.45 31.54 -2.28
C LEU A 711 -1.50 32.14 -1.23
N ASP A 712 -1.19 33.43 -1.34
CA ASP A 712 -0.43 34.19 -0.33
C ASP A 712 -1.33 34.70 0.80
N TYR A 713 -2.64 34.45 0.74
CA TYR A 713 -3.56 34.75 1.82
C TYR A 713 -3.16 34.02 3.12
N CYS A 714 -2.86 34.81 4.16
CA CYS A 714 -2.50 34.31 5.48
C CYS A 714 -3.76 34.05 6.31
N TRP A 715 -4.27 32.82 6.23
CA TRP A 715 -5.42 32.37 7.03
C TRP A 715 -5.14 32.36 8.55
N GLU A 716 -3.87 32.35 8.97
CA GLU A 716 -3.43 32.45 10.38
C GLU A 716 -3.76 33.82 11.00
N SER A 717 -3.66 34.90 10.22
CA SER A 717 -3.94 36.26 10.71
C SER A 717 -5.43 36.48 11.07
N ALA A 718 -6.33 35.71 10.45
CA ALA A 718 -7.75 35.69 10.81
C ALA A 718 -8.01 34.94 12.14
N ALA A 719 -7.10 34.05 12.56
CA ALA A 719 -7.17 33.35 13.84
C ALA A 719 -6.95 34.30 15.03
N GLU A 720 -6.05 35.27 14.87
CA GLU A 720 -5.71 36.26 15.91
C GLU A 720 -6.78 37.37 16.05
N ALA A 721 -7.49 37.70 14.97
CA ALA A 721 -8.53 38.73 14.96
C ALA A 721 -9.87 38.30 15.62
N GLY A 722 -10.03 37.01 15.95
CA GLY A 722 -11.26 36.42 16.49
C GLY A 722 -11.35 36.36 18.03
N VAL A 723 -10.39 36.90 18.76
CA VAL A 723 -10.45 37.06 20.22
C VAL A 723 -10.81 38.51 20.54
N GLY A 724 -12.11 38.84 20.41
CA GLY A 724 -12.66 40.16 20.72
C GLY A 724 -14.07 40.07 21.27
#